data_AF-A0A969LZD5-F1
#
_entry.id   AF-A0A969LZD5-F1
#
_cell.length_a   1.000
_cell.length_b   1.000
_cell.length_c   1.000
_cell.angle_alpha   90.00
_cell.angle_beta   90.00
_cell.angle_gamma   90.00
#
_symmetry.space_group_name_H-M   'P 1'
#
loop_
_entity.id
_entity.type
_entity.pdbx_description
1 polymer ?
#
loop_
_entity_poly.entity_id
_entity_poly.type
_entity_poly.pdbx_seq_one_letter_code
_entity_poly.pdbx_strand_id
1 'polypeptide(L)'
;MGGTSTDVAHYGGEYERQFETEVAGVRMRSPMMAIHTVAAGGGSILHFDGARYRVGPESAGANPGPACYRQNGPLTVTDSNVMLGKIQPEFFPQVFGTGGNLPLDRRIVQQKFTALAQDIQAQTGALKSPEEVAAGFVAIAVENMANAIKKISLQRGYDVSNYVLCCFGGAGGQHACLIADTLGIQQIFLHPFAGVLSAYGMGLADIRVIRERSIERQLTDELLSELQAVLQILIAECLQELSPEIKSINPNQADLEVHSQVHLKYTGTDSSLRVNWAENLIIMQAEFDQKHQTIYGFLRPDQTLMIESIAAEVIQHMETPEEPVLTWSRSEAPIPTAIVPMFTARSWRKTPLFQRTDLQPGDTLFGPAIIIEPTGTNVIELGWQAQISDRNGLILSKGTQTLNPLYSEEFGGNHPVNPGNFSESFTSLKVSRPRESRKDDSDVFAENQTGSKPITHPDPIRLEIFNNLFQFIAEQMGITLQNTATSVNIKERLDFSCAIFDQQGQLVANAPHIPVHLGSMGESVESLIHAQPDLKPGDVYMLNNPYQGGTHLPDITVITPVFNTTNSLKNNLTELPINSPANDQINEQILFYVASRGHQADIGGMTPGSMAANSQTIEQEGILIDHFQLVDQGCFRQSELIQLLSAGAYPARNPELNLADLQAQVAANQKGVQELQKIVDQYGLEIVHAYMGFVQNNAEESVRRAINVLDDGEFTYLMDDGNQIQVAISINKHSRSATIDFTGTSQQLTNNFNAPKAVCKAAVLYVFRTLVNDNIPLNSGCLKPLEIIIPAGSLLNPRYPAAVVAGNVETSQVIVDALYGALGVLAASQGTMNNFTFGNSQYQYYETICGGSGAGPDFDGTDAVQTHMTNSRLTDPEVLEWRFPVLLEAFNIRPGSGGNGQFKGGNGILRRLNFLEPMTASILSGRRRIPPFGLAGGEPGALGRNRVIRQDGTIELLPGTATVEMNPGDRFVIETPGGGGFGKI
;
A
#
# COMPACT_ATOMS: atom_id res chain seq x y z
N MET A 1 13.15 -7.89 14.67
CA MET A 1 13.94 -6.76 14.15
C MET A 1 15.42 -7.08 14.19
N GLY A 2 16.10 -6.97 13.04
CA GLY A 2 17.54 -7.16 12.89
C GLY A 2 18.29 -5.87 12.57
N GLY A 3 19.47 -6.02 11.96
CA GLY A 3 20.30 -4.89 11.51
C GLY A 3 19.73 -4.16 10.30
N THR A 4 19.08 -4.84 9.36
CA THR A 4 18.62 -4.22 8.11
C THR A 4 17.11 -4.12 7.99
N SER A 5 16.39 -5.09 8.56
CA SER A 5 14.96 -5.22 8.40
C SER A 5 14.23 -5.63 9.68
N THR A 6 12.91 -5.50 9.63
CA THR A 6 11.98 -6.12 10.57
C THR A 6 11.04 -7.03 9.82
N ASP A 7 11.00 -8.29 10.26
CA ASP A 7 10.12 -9.32 9.74
C ASP A 7 8.93 -9.49 10.69
N VAL A 8 7.74 -9.58 10.12
CA VAL A 8 6.49 -9.71 10.87
C VAL A 8 5.69 -10.89 10.36
N ALA A 9 5.16 -11.70 11.27
CA ALA A 9 4.22 -12.77 11.00
C ALA A 9 3.08 -12.74 12.02
N HIS A 10 1.92 -13.29 11.63
CA HIS A 10 0.75 -13.44 12.49
C HIS A 10 0.55 -14.92 12.86
N TYR A 11 0.14 -15.17 14.11
CA TYR A 11 -0.21 -16.50 14.61
C TYR A 11 -1.48 -16.39 15.45
N GLY A 12 -2.54 -17.09 15.02
CA GLY A 12 -3.86 -17.12 15.66
C GLY A 12 -4.36 -18.53 15.95
N GLY A 13 -3.43 -19.48 16.18
CA GLY A 13 -3.71 -20.92 16.33
C GLY A 13 -3.08 -21.77 15.22
N GLU A 14 -2.93 -21.20 14.02
CA GLU A 14 -2.20 -21.80 12.90
C GLU A 14 -1.22 -20.78 12.28
N TYR A 15 -0.19 -21.28 11.59
CA TYR A 15 0.74 -20.43 10.84
C TYR A 15 0.12 -20.03 9.49
N GLU A 16 0.00 -18.73 9.26
CA GLU A 16 -0.49 -18.24 7.98
C GLU A 16 0.54 -18.45 6.87
N ARG A 17 0.06 -18.83 5.68
CA ARG A 17 0.88 -19.06 4.50
C ARG A 17 0.41 -18.24 3.31
N GLN A 18 1.33 -17.82 2.46
CA GLN A 18 1.06 -17.25 1.14
C GLN A 18 1.55 -18.23 0.07
N PHE A 19 0.74 -18.46 -0.96
CA PHE A 19 1.10 -19.33 -2.08
C PHE A 19 1.69 -18.56 -3.25
N GLU A 20 1.39 -17.27 -3.35
CA GLU A 20 2.04 -16.33 -4.26
C GLU A 20 2.74 -15.29 -3.39
N THR A 21 4.06 -15.21 -3.49
CA THR A 21 4.85 -14.23 -2.72
C THR A 21 5.82 -13.56 -3.66
N GLU A 22 5.93 -12.24 -3.53
CA GLU A 22 6.95 -11.47 -4.21
C GLU A 22 8.16 -11.34 -3.30
N VAL A 23 9.26 -12.02 -3.65
CA VAL A 23 10.54 -11.93 -2.92
C VAL A 23 11.53 -11.21 -3.83
N ALA A 24 12.00 -10.04 -3.37
CA ALA A 24 12.92 -9.19 -4.14
C ALA A 24 12.44 -8.87 -5.57
N GLY A 25 11.14 -8.61 -5.75
CA GLY A 25 10.55 -8.28 -7.06
C GLY A 25 10.19 -9.49 -7.93
N VAL A 26 10.45 -10.71 -7.47
CA VAL A 26 10.16 -11.95 -8.21
C VAL A 26 8.98 -12.66 -7.56
N ARG A 27 7.92 -12.91 -8.35
CA ARG A 27 6.80 -13.72 -7.88
C ARG A 27 7.14 -15.20 -7.90
N MET A 28 6.95 -15.84 -6.76
CA MET A 28 7.12 -17.27 -6.58
C MET A 28 5.78 -17.89 -6.19
N ARG A 29 5.42 -18.99 -6.86
CA ARG A 29 4.28 -19.83 -6.49
C ARG A 29 4.73 -20.99 -5.62
N SER A 30 5.10 -20.69 -4.37
CA SER A 30 5.54 -21.69 -3.39
C SER A 30 4.91 -21.36 -2.04
N PRO A 31 4.28 -22.34 -1.34
CA PRO A 31 3.72 -22.10 -0.03
C PRO A 31 4.81 -21.68 0.95
N MET A 32 4.82 -20.40 1.32
CA MET A 32 5.74 -19.83 2.30
C MET A 32 4.96 -19.30 3.49
N MET A 33 5.57 -19.24 4.67
CA MET A 33 4.97 -18.50 5.78
C MET A 33 4.73 -17.06 5.35
N ALA A 34 3.57 -16.51 5.72
CA ALA A 34 3.20 -15.14 5.43
C ALA A 34 4.03 -14.18 6.30
N ILE A 35 5.28 -13.95 5.88
CA ILE A 35 6.20 -13.00 6.50
C ILE A 35 6.20 -11.73 5.68
N HIS A 36 5.90 -10.60 6.32
CA HIS A 36 6.08 -9.29 5.73
C HIS A 36 7.34 -8.64 6.28
N THR A 37 8.28 -8.35 5.38
CA THR A 37 9.54 -7.67 5.73
C THR A 37 9.43 -6.19 5.43
N VAL A 38 9.88 -5.35 6.37
CA VAL A 38 10.02 -3.90 6.19
C VAL A 38 11.47 -3.48 6.41
N ALA A 39 11.92 -2.53 5.59
CA ALA A 39 13.26 -1.94 5.63
C ALA A 39 13.46 -0.97 6.82
N ALA A 40 13.07 -1.41 8.01
CA ALA A 40 13.22 -0.70 9.27
C ALA A 40 13.95 -1.62 10.26
N GLY A 41 15.29 -1.56 10.24
CA GLY A 41 16.19 -2.25 11.16
C GLY A 41 17.10 -1.25 11.90
N GLY A 42 17.97 -1.75 12.79
CA GLY A 42 18.89 -0.88 13.55
C GLY A 42 19.84 -0.05 12.67
N GLY A 43 20.19 -0.59 11.50
CA GLY A 43 21.05 0.02 10.49
C GLY A 43 20.32 0.88 9.47
N SER A 44 18.99 1.01 9.52
CA SER A 44 18.26 1.88 8.58
C SER A 44 18.75 3.32 8.69
N ILE A 45 19.09 3.91 7.54
CA ILE A 45 19.75 5.23 7.46
C ILE A 45 18.75 6.35 7.73
N LEU A 46 19.19 7.40 8.42
CA LEU A 46 18.40 8.58 8.76
C LEU A 46 18.67 9.73 7.77
N HIS A 47 17.61 10.32 7.22
CA HIS A 47 17.70 11.44 6.27
C HIS A 47 16.75 12.59 6.63
N PHE A 48 17.16 13.82 6.29
CA PHE A 48 16.31 15.01 6.33
C PHE A 48 16.42 15.74 4.98
N ASP A 49 15.28 15.99 4.33
CA ASP A 49 15.20 16.51 2.95
C ASP A 49 14.91 18.03 2.86
N GLY A 50 14.96 18.70 4.01
CA GLY A 50 14.61 20.12 4.17
C GLY A 50 13.18 20.38 4.65
N ALA A 51 12.28 19.40 4.53
CA ALA A 51 10.92 19.49 5.03
C ALA A 51 10.53 18.33 5.97
N ARG A 52 11.05 17.12 5.74
CA ARG A 52 10.61 15.87 6.39
C ARG A 52 11.78 15.00 6.82
N TYR A 53 11.52 14.15 7.81
CA TYR A 53 12.45 13.17 8.34
C TYR A 53 12.16 11.82 7.67
N ARG A 54 13.19 11.01 7.40
CA ARG A 54 13.03 9.65 6.83
C ARG A 54 13.94 8.63 7.48
N VAL A 55 13.48 7.39 7.48
CA VAL A 55 14.21 6.22 7.97
C VAL A 55 14.17 5.12 6.91
N GLY A 56 15.34 4.70 6.42
CA GLY A 56 15.44 3.72 5.34
C GLY A 56 14.96 4.28 3.98
N PRO A 57 14.72 3.40 2.97
CA PRO A 57 14.83 1.94 3.03
C PRO A 57 16.28 1.43 3.03
N GLU A 58 17.25 2.29 2.72
CA GLU A 58 18.66 1.94 2.75
C GLU A 58 19.13 1.61 4.18
N SER A 59 20.04 0.65 4.27
CA SER A 59 20.65 0.24 5.53
C SER A 59 22.17 0.31 5.43
N ALA A 60 22.81 0.80 6.48
CA ALA A 60 24.26 0.78 6.61
C ALA A 60 24.83 -0.64 6.83
N GLY A 61 23.97 -1.63 7.09
CA GLY A 61 24.36 -3.02 7.33
C GLY A 61 25.32 -3.15 8.51
N ALA A 62 26.31 -4.04 8.36
CA ALA A 62 27.37 -4.23 9.35
C ALA A 62 28.68 -3.50 8.99
N ASN A 63 28.89 -3.16 7.71
CA ASN A 63 30.06 -2.45 7.20
C ASN A 63 29.63 -1.52 6.04
N PRO A 64 29.76 -0.18 6.18
CA PRO A 64 30.40 0.52 7.30
C PRO A 64 29.59 0.47 8.61
N GLY A 65 28.32 0.04 8.56
CA GLY A 65 27.44 0.00 9.73
C GLY A 65 27.06 1.39 10.25
N PRO A 66 26.36 1.47 11.39
CA PRO A 66 26.04 2.73 12.06
C PRO A 66 27.26 3.61 12.35
N ALA A 67 27.06 4.93 12.50
CA ALA A 67 28.15 5.87 12.79
C ALA A 67 28.92 5.48 14.07
N CYS A 68 28.22 5.02 15.10
CA CYS A 68 28.80 4.54 16.35
C CYS A 68 29.72 3.31 16.21
N TYR A 69 29.73 2.61 15.07
CA TYR A 69 30.60 1.43 14.83
C TYR A 69 32.05 1.81 14.47
N ARG A 70 32.33 3.11 14.31
CA ARG A 70 33.68 3.67 14.05
C ARG A 70 34.27 3.29 12.68
N GLN A 71 33.42 3.02 11.68
CA GLN A 71 33.86 2.71 10.30
C GLN A 71 33.33 3.73 9.28
N ASN A 72 33.15 4.99 9.71
CA ASN A 72 32.65 6.09 8.88
C ASN A 72 31.22 5.87 8.32
N GLY A 73 30.38 5.16 9.08
CA GLY A 73 28.98 4.94 8.76
C GLY A 73 28.09 6.18 8.84
N PRO A 74 26.92 6.19 8.16
CA PRO A 74 25.92 7.26 8.28
C PRO A 74 25.18 7.19 9.65
N LEU A 75 24.34 8.17 9.95
CA LEU A 75 23.43 8.08 11.10
C LEU A 75 22.36 7.01 10.82
N THR A 76 22.10 6.13 11.79
CA THR A 76 21.07 5.08 11.72
C THR A 76 20.17 5.05 12.96
N VAL A 77 19.14 4.18 12.96
CA VAL A 77 18.26 3.96 14.13
C VAL A 77 19.06 3.55 15.38
N THR A 78 20.11 2.73 15.24
CA THR A 78 21.03 2.39 16.33
C THR A 78 21.72 3.63 16.89
N ASP A 79 22.16 4.57 16.04
CA ASP A 79 22.75 5.82 16.51
C ASP A 79 21.73 6.66 17.27
N SER A 80 20.46 6.69 16.86
CA SER A 80 19.39 7.33 17.64
C SER A 80 19.26 6.71 19.03
N ASN A 81 19.26 5.38 19.15
CA ASN A 81 19.16 4.70 20.45
C ASN A 81 20.40 4.96 21.34
N VAL A 82 21.60 5.11 20.76
CA VAL A 82 22.81 5.55 21.49
C VAL A 82 22.68 7.01 21.93
N MET A 83 22.18 7.89 21.06
CA MET A 83 21.96 9.31 21.38
C MET A 83 21.00 9.48 22.56
N LEU A 84 19.90 8.72 22.56
CA LEU A 84 18.85 8.75 23.56
C LEU A 84 19.19 7.98 24.85
N GLY A 85 20.35 7.32 24.93
CA GLY A 85 20.71 6.50 26.09
C GLY A 85 19.85 5.24 26.26
N LYS A 86 19.15 4.81 25.20
CA LYS A 86 18.47 3.51 25.16
C LYS A 86 19.46 2.36 25.00
N ILE A 87 20.57 2.61 24.30
CA ILE A 87 21.78 1.78 24.28
C ILE A 87 22.88 2.52 25.05
N GLN A 88 23.49 1.83 26.01
CA GLN A 88 24.61 2.35 26.80
C GLN A 88 25.93 1.72 26.30
N PRO A 89 26.80 2.46 25.62
CA PRO A 89 28.05 1.95 25.02
C PRO A 89 28.95 1.17 25.98
N GLU A 90 28.92 1.52 27.27
CA GLU A 90 29.75 0.96 28.33
C GLU A 90 29.34 -0.48 28.68
N PHE A 91 28.09 -0.84 28.38
CA PHE A 91 27.51 -2.16 28.63
C PHE A 91 27.25 -2.94 27.34
N PHE A 92 27.71 -2.43 26.20
CA PHE A 92 27.60 -3.09 24.90
C PHE A 92 28.91 -3.84 24.57
N PRO A 93 28.88 -4.99 23.88
CA PRO A 93 30.09 -5.70 23.46
C PRO A 93 31.12 -4.80 22.75
N GLN A 94 32.38 -4.88 23.19
CA GLN A 94 33.48 -4.11 22.62
C GLN A 94 34.04 -4.79 21.38
N VAL A 95 33.30 -4.73 20.28
CA VAL A 95 33.62 -5.41 19.01
C VAL A 95 33.78 -4.45 17.82
N PHE A 96 33.90 -3.15 18.09
CA PHE A 96 33.88 -2.10 17.06
C PHE A 96 35.26 -1.49 16.79
N GLY A 97 35.31 -0.62 15.77
CA GLY A 97 36.55 -0.05 15.25
C GLY A 97 37.35 -1.02 14.38
N THR A 98 38.44 -0.51 13.81
CA THR A 98 39.27 -1.26 12.86
C THR A 98 39.94 -2.50 13.46
N GLY A 99 40.12 -2.53 14.78
CA GLY A 99 40.67 -3.68 15.52
C GLY A 99 39.62 -4.60 16.16
N GLY A 100 38.31 -4.28 16.04
CA GLY A 100 37.23 -5.09 16.58
C GLY A 100 37.24 -5.26 18.10
N ASN A 101 37.71 -4.24 18.84
CA ASN A 101 37.96 -4.31 20.28
C ASN A 101 37.57 -3.03 21.05
N LEU A 102 36.84 -2.12 20.41
CA LEU A 102 36.41 -0.85 21.00
C LEU A 102 34.90 -0.85 21.29
N PRO A 103 34.43 -0.05 22.27
CA PRO A 103 33.01 0.19 22.48
C PRO A 103 32.41 1.06 21.37
N LEU A 104 31.08 1.12 21.32
CA LEU A 104 30.34 2.08 20.49
C LEU A 104 30.83 3.51 20.76
N ASP A 105 30.91 4.33 19.72
CA ASP A 105 31.32 5.73 19.84
C ASP A 105 30.13 6.66 20.08
N ARG A 106 29.88 7.05 21.32
CA ARG A 106 28.84 8.05 21.64
C ARG A 106 29.17 9.44 21.11
N ARG A 107 30.46 9.77 21.02
CA ARG A 107 30.92 11.12 20.68
C ARG A 107 30.63 11.47 19.23
N ILE A 108 30.87 10.52 18.31
CA ILE A 108 30.56 10.72 16.89
C ILE A 108 29.06 10.88 16.66
N VAL A 109 28.24 10.12 17.40
CA VAL A 109 26.77 10.22 17.36
C VAL A 109 26.31 11.60 17.79
N GLN A 110 26.78 12.08 18.95
CA GLN A 110 26.45 13.43 19.44
C GLN A 110 26.86 14.53 18.46
N GLN A 111 28.06 14.41 17.87
CA GLN A 111 28.55 15.37 16.88
C GLN A 111 27.63 15.41 15.64
N LYS A 112 27.29 14.25 15.08
CA LYS A 112 26.45 14.15 13.89
C LYS A 112 25.01 14.62 14.13
N PHE A 113 24.39 14.26 15.26
CA PHE A 113 23.05 14.77 15.60
C PHE A 113 23.03 16.26 15.92
N THR A 114 24.11 16.80 16.50
CA THR A 114 24.23 18.25 16.73
C THR A 114 24.28 19.01 15.41
N ALA A 115 25.07 18.54 14.45
CA ALA A 115 25.12 19.11 13.11
C ALA A 115 23.75 19.03 12.42
N LEU A 116 23.11 17.85 12.47
CA LEU A 116 21.79 17.65 11.86
C LEU A 116 20.71 18.56 12.48
N ALA A 117 20.72 18.74 13.81
CA ALA A 117 19.79 19.65 14.48
C ALA A 117 19.99 21.11 14.05
N GLN A 118 21.25 21.54 13.88
CA GLN A 118 21.57 22.88 13.36
C GLN A 118 21.10 23.05 11.92
N ASP A 119 21.29 22.03 11.07
CA ASP A 119 20.83 22.05 9.68
C ASP A 119 19.30 22.14 9.59
N ILE A 120 18.59 21.38 10.43
CA ILE A 120 17.12 21.42 10.52
C ILE A 120 16.64 22.79 10.98
N GLN A 121 17.28 23.37 12.01
CA GLN A 121 16.94 24.71 12.48
C GLN A 121 17.16 25.77 11.40
N ALA A 122 18.27 25.67 10.65
CA ALA A 122 18.58 26.60 9.57
C ALA A 122 17.54 26.55 8.44
N GLN A 123 17.01 25.37 8.14
CA GLN A 123 16.06 25.17 7.03
C GLN A 123 14.60 25.40 7.42
N THR A 124 14.20 25.05 8.66
CA THR A 124 12.80 25.09 9.09
C THR A 124 12.48 26.23 10.06
N GLY A 125 13.49 26.85 10.66
CA GLY A 125 13.34 27.78 11.77
C GLY A 125 12.95 27.13 13.11
N ALA A 126 12.66 25.82 13.13
CA ALA A 126 12.29 25.10 14.34
C ALA A 126 13.53 24.74 15.16
N LEU A 127 13.61 25.25 16.39
CA LEU A 127 14.64 24.86 17.34
C LEU A 127 14.29 23.49 17.93
N LYS A 128 15.04 22.45 17.55
CA LYS A 128 14.95 21.11 18.15
C LYS A 128 16.32 20.74 18.71
N SER A 129 16.34 20.14 19.89
CA SER A 129 17.54 19.56 20.46
C SER A 129 17.98 18.32 19.66
N PRO A 130 19.28 17.97 19.66
CA PRO A 130 19.79 16.74 19.04
C PRO A 130 19.04 15.47 19.52
N GLU A 131 18.62 15.45 20.78
CA GLU A 131 17.81 14.39 21.39
C GLU A 131 16.40 14.32 20.81
N GLU A 132 15.72 15.46 20.63
CA GLU A 132 14.41 15.51 19.99
C GLU A 132 14.46 15.08 18.52
N VAL A 133 15.55 15.43 17.81
CA VAL A 133 15.79 14.96 16.44
C VAL A 133 15.94 13.44 16.42
N ALA A 134 16.78 12.87 17.28
CA ALA A 134 16.98 11.42 17.38
C ALA A 134 15.68 10.68 17.76
N ALA A 135 14.91 11.22 18.72
CA ALA A 135 13.61 10.67 19.12
C ALA A 135 12.60 10.71 17.97
N GLY A 136 12.62 11.75 17.14
CA GLY A 136 11.79 11.85 15.94
C GLY A 136 12.05 10.74 14.92
N PHE A 137 13.32 10.41 14.67
CA PHE A 137 13.67 9.28 13.82
C PHE A 137 13.24 7.93 14.40
N VAL A 138 13.36 7.73 15.72
CA VAL A 138 12.83 6.52 16.38
C VAL A 138 11.32 6.42 16.21
N ALA A 139 10.59 7.52 16.36
CA ALA A 139 9.14 7.54 16.16
C ALA A 139 8.75 7.13 14.73
N ILE A 140 9.48 7.58 13.71
CA ILE A 140 9.24 7.20 12.31
C ILE A 140 9.57 5.73 12.07
N ALA A 141 10.68 5.22 12.63
CA ALA A 141 11.04 3.82 12.54
C ALA A 141 9.96 2.91 13.18
N VAL A 142 9.45 3.32 14.35
CA VAL A 142 8.33 2.65 15.05
C VAL A 142 7.07 2.67 14.21
N GLU A 143 6.70 3.81 13.61
CA GLU A 143 5.51 3.91 12.75
C GLU A 143 5.62 3.00 11.53
N ASN A 144 6.79 2.96 10.88
CA ASN A 144 7.04 2.06 9.74
C ASN A 144 6.87 0.58 10.13
N MET A 145 7.40 0.17 11.30
CA MET A 145 7.23 -1.19 11.81
C MET A 145 5.79 -1.48 12.23
N ALA A 146 5.10 -0.54 12.87
CA ALA A 146 3.70 -0.69 13.26
C ALA A 146 2.79 -0.81 12.01
N ASN A 147 3.06 -0.03 10.96
CA ASN A 147 2.34 -0.14 9.69
C ASN A 147 2.57 -1.48 9.01
N ALA A 148 3.78 -2.06 9.12
CA ALA A 148 4.05 -3.43 8.67
C ALA A 148 3.15 -4.46 9.39
N ILE A 149 3.03 -4.34 10.71
CA ILE A 149 2.19 -5.21 11.53
C ILE A 149 0.71 -5.03 11.16
N LYS A 150 0.23 -3.79 11.08
CA LYS A 150 -1.13 -3.45 10.62
C LYS A 150 -1.41 -4.04 9.24
N LYS A 151 -0.43 -4.02 8.34
CA LYS A 151 -0.58 -4.53 6.98
C LYS A 151 -0.87 -6.03 6.97
N ILE A 152 -0.19 -6.84 7.80
CA ILE A 152 -0.45 -8.28 7.83
C ILE A 152 -1.67 -8.67 8.66
N SER A 153 -2.14 -7.80 9.57
CA SER A 153 -3.26 -8.09 10.46
C SER A 153 -4.59 -7.48 10.00
N LEU A 154 -4.65 -6.16 9.78
CA LEU A 154 -5.88 -5.43 9.44
C LEU A 154 -6.36 -5.75 8.02
N GLN A 155 -5.46 -6.04 7.08
CA GLN A 155 -5.84 -6.50 5.73
C GLN A 155 -6.65 -7.80 5.76
N ARG A 156 -6.59 -8.55 6.87
CA ARG A 156 -7.21 -9.87 7.04
C ARG A 156 -8.31 -9.85 8.10
N GLY A 157 -8.69 -8.67 8.60
CA GLY A 157 -9.77 -8.49 9.57
C GLY A 157 -9.38 -8.70 11.04
N TYR A 158 -8.10 -8.84 11.38
CA TYR A 158 -7.66 -9.05 12.76
C TYR A 158 -7.53 -7.73 13.54
N ASP A 159 -8.16 -7.65 14.71
CA ASP A 159 -7.91 -6.59 15.70
C ASP A 159 -6.67 -6.95 16.53
N VAL A 160 -5.55 -6.30 16.22
CA VAL A 160 -4.26 -6.54 16.87
C VAL A 160 -4.23 -6.22 18.36
N SER A 161 -5.13 -5.37 18.86
CA SER A 161 -5.11 -4.98 20.29
C SER A 161 -5.40 -6.15 21.24
N ASN A 162 -6.03 -7.20 20.72
CA ASN A 162 -6.34 -8.43 21.46
C ASN A 162 -5.19 -9.47 21.44
N TYR A 163 -4.07 -9.17 20.78
CA TYR A 163 -2.94 -10.08 20.63
C TYR A 163 -1.78 -9.72 21.56
N VAL A 164 -0.90 -10.69 21.77
CA VAL A 164 0.41 -10.47 22.42
C VAL A 164 1.45 -10.19 21.34
N LEU A 165 2.20 -9.10 21.48
CA LEU A 165 3.32 -8.82 20.59
C LEU A 165 4.54 -9.66 20.99
N CYS A 166 4.88 -10.68 20.20
CA CYS A 166 6.12 -11.44 20.37
C CYS A 166 7.29 -10.70 19.71
N CYS A 167 8.22 -10.17 20.51
CA CYS A 167 9.36 -9.40 20.01
C CYS A 167 10.66 -10.21 20.10
N PHE A 168 11.39 -10.26 18.99
CA PHE A 168 12.69 -10.94 18.90
C PHE A 168 13.64 -10.29 17.87
N GLY A 169 14.85 -10.83 17.78
CA GLY A 169 15.99 -10.25 17.08
C GLY A 169 16.73 -9.24 17.96
N GLY A 170 18.04 -9.07 17.72
CA GLY A 170 18.92 -8.31 18.63
C GLY A 170 18.54 -6.84 18.87
N ALA A 171 17.72 -6.26 17.99
CA ALA A 171 17.20 -4.89 18.13
C ALA A 171 15.71 -4.82 18.50
N GLY A 172 14.98 -5.95 18.56
CA GLY A 172 13.53 -5.96 18.77
C GLY A 172 13.10 -5.36 20.11
N GLY A 173 13.78 -5.75 21.19
CA GLY A 173 13.49 -5.24 22.54
C GLY A 173 13.72 -3.75 22.75
N GLN A 174 14.43 -3.08 21.83
CA GLN A 174 14.72 -1.64 21.93
C GLN A 174 13.50 -0.77 21.59
N HIS A 175 12.55 -1.32 20.82
CA HIS A 175 11.40 -0.59 20.28
C HIS A 175 10.05 -1.21 20.65
N ALA A 176 10.05 -2.38 21.32
CA ALA A 176 8.86 -3.20 21.57
C ALA A 176 7.71 -2.42 22.23
N CYS A 177 7.99 -1.69 23.32
CA CYS A 177 6.98 -0.88 24.03
C CYS A 177 6.35 0.19 23.11
N LEU A 178 7.17 0.89 22.33
CA LEU A 178 6.70 1.95 21.44
C LEU A 178 5.85 1.39 20.29
N ILE A 179 6.25 0.25 19.72
CA ILE A 179 5.47 -0.44 18.69
C ILE A 179 4.11 -0.88 19.26
N ALA A 180 4.10 -1.48 20.46
CA ALA A 180 2.86 -1.91 21.10
C ALA A 180 1.95 -0.72 21.42
N ASP A 181 2.51 0.42 21.87
CA ASP A 181 1.76 1.66 22.10
C ASP A 181 1.09 2.17 20.80
N THR A 182 1.82 2.19 19.68
CA THR A 182 1.28 2.59 18.37
C THR A 182 0.16 1.66 17.87
N LEU A 183 0.21 0.38 18.26
CA LEU A 183 -0.76 -0.65 17.85
C LEU A 183 -1.91 -0.84 18.84
N GLY A 184 -1.88 -0.20 20.01
CA GLY A 184 -2.84 -0.45 21.08
C GLY A 184 -2.72 -1.82 21.76
N ILE A 185 -1.60 -2.52 21.56
CA ILE A 185 -1.33 -3.83 22.16
C ILE A 185 -1.01 -3.66 23.64
N GLN A 186 -1.63 -4.48 24.50
CA GLN A 186 -1.51 -4.36 25.95
C GLN A 186 -0.39 -5.21 26.56
N GLN A 187 0.10 -6.22 25.83
CA GLN A 187 1.05 -7.20 26.33
C GLN A 187 2.11 -7.54 25.28
N ILE A 188 3.36 -7.65 25.73
CA ILE A 188 4.51 -8.02 24.91
C ILE A 188 5.19 -9.22 25.57
N PHE A 189 5.67 -10.15 24.75
CA PHE A 189 6.46 -11.29 25.20
C PHE A 189 7.84 -11.26 24.53
N LEU A 190 8.90 -11.42 25.32
CA LEU A 190 10.26 -11.64 24.83
C LEU A 190 10.83 -12.93 25.41
N HIS A 191 11.23 -13.83 24.51
CA HIS A 191 11.86 -15.11 24.84
C HIS A 191 13.28 -14.89 25.42
N PRO A 192 13.78 -15.75 26.34
CA PRO A 192 15.17 -15.65 26.85
C PRO A 192 16.24 -15.64 25.75
N PHE A 193 15.94 -16.24 24.60
CA PHE A 193 16.81 -16.31 23.42
C PHE A 193 16.37 -15.35 22.30
N ALA A 194 15.66 -14.26 22.62
CA ALA A 194 15.10 -13.33 21.65
C ALA A 194 16.09 -12.91 20.55
N GLY A 195 17.36 -12.61 20.88
CA GLY A 195 18.35 -12.20 19.87
C GLY A 195 18.76 -13.30 18.88
N VAL A 196 18.51 -14.58 19.19
CA VAL A 196 18.85 -15.76 18.35
C VAL A 196 17.64 -16.69 18.14
N LEU A 197 16.43 -16.17 18.32
CA LEU A 197 15.21 -16.97 18.38
C LEU A 197 14.95 -17.77 17.09
N SER A 198 15.33 -17.23 15.93
CA SER A 198 15.23 -17.95 14.65
C SER A 198 16.06 -19.23 14.64
N ALA A 199 17.30 -19.19 15.15
CA ALA A 199 18.17 -20.38 15.22
C ALA A 199 17.64 -21.40 16.23
N TYR A 200 17.09 -20.92 17.36
CA TYR A 200 16.40 -21.77 18.34
C TYR A 200 15.18 -22.46 17.72
N GLY A 201 14.32 -21.71 17.04
CA GLY A 201 13.14 -22.23 16.35
C GLY A 201 13.47 -23.24 15.26
N MET A 202 14.56 -23.04 14.49
CA MET A 202 15.05 -24.04 13.52
C MET A 202 15.40 -25.38 14.17
N GLY A 203 15.93 -25.37 15.40
CA GLY A 203 16.27 -26.59 16.13
C GLY A 203 15.06 -27.32 16.73
N LEU A 204 13.93 -26.62 16.91
CA LEU A 204 12.70 -27.15 17.49
C LEU A 204 11.61 -27.46 16.46
N ALA A 205 11.83 -27.12 15.20
CA ALA A 205 10.79 -27.18 14.18
C ALA A 205 10.33 -28.62 13.92
N ASP A 206 9.01 -28.84 13.97
CA ASP A 206 8.39 -30.05 13.48
C ASP A 206 8.67 -30.27 11.99
N ILE A 207 8.73 -31.53 11.58
CA ILE A 207 8.86 -31.88 10.17
C ILE A 207 7.45 -31.97 9.59
N ARG A 208 7.19 -31.19 8.53
CA ARG A 208 5.87 -31.07 7.91
C ARG A 208 5.96 -31.44 6.43
N VAL A 209 5.02 -32.26 5.97
CA VAL A 209 4.84 -32.55 4.55
C VAL A 209 3.42 -32.22 4.15
N ILE A 210 3.27 -31.42 3.10
CA ILE A 210 1.98 -30.98 2.58
C ILE A 210 1.81 -31.52 1.15
N ARG A 211 0.61 -32.00 0.85
CA ARG A 211 0.17 -32.35 -0.50
C ARG A 211 -1.18 -31.72 -0.76
N GLU A 212 -1.34 -31.20 -1.97
CA GLU A 212 -2.54 -30.51 -2.41
C GLU A 212 -2.94 -31.00 -3.80
N ARG A 213 -4.24 -31.01 -4.07
CA ARG A 213 -4.80 -31.31 -5.39
C ARG A 213 -5.94 -30.36 -5.73
N SER A 214 -5.88 -29.75 -6.91
CA SER A 214 -6.97 -28.94 -7.47
C SER A 214 -8.17 -29.82 -7.83
N ILE A 215 -9.37 -29.34 -7.51
CA ILE A 215 -10.65 -30.03 -7.75
C ILE A 215 -11.52 -29.23 -8.72
N GLU A 216 -11.66 -27.92 -8.52
CA GLU A 216 -12.46 -26.99 -9.34
C GLU A 216 -13.90 -27.46 -9.63
N ARG A 217 -14.62 -27.88 -8.58
CA ARG A 217 -16.02 -28.37 -8.67
C ARG A 217 -16.91 -27.75 -7.60
N GLN A 218 -18.20 -27.60 -7.89
CA GLN A 218 -19.18 -27.13 -6.91
C GLN A 218 -19.21 -28.05 -5.69
N LEU A 219 -19.26 -27.47 -4.49
CA LEU A 219 -19.40 -28.20 -3.23
C LEU A 219 -20.82 -28.77 -3.13
N THR A 220 -20.95 -30.10 -3.19
CA THR A 220 -22.21 -30.83 -3.03
C THR A 220 -22.01 -32.07 -2.15
N ASP A 221 -23.10 -32.61 -1.58
CA ASP A 221 -23.04 -33.79 -0.72
C ASP A 221 -22.51 -35.04 -1.46
N GLU A 222 -22.80 -35.17 -2.77
CA GLU A 222 -22.33 -36.29 -3.58
C GLU A 222 -20.81 -36.30 -3.78
N LEU A 223 -20.17 -35.12 -3.70
CA LEU A 223 -18.75 -34.97 -3.91
C LEU A 223 -17.92 -35.36 -2.68
N LEU A 224 -18.52 -35.38 -1.48
CA LEU A 224 -17.81 -35.61 -0.22
C LEU A 224 -17.07 -36.96 -0.18
N SER A 225 -17.68 -38.02 -0.71
CA SER A 225 -17.06 -39.36 -0.74
C SER A 225 -15.83 -39.41 -1.68
N GLU A 226 -15.88 -38.67 -2.79
CA GLU A 226 -14.76 -38.57 -3.73
C GLU A 226 -13.60 -37.77 -3.11
N LEU A 227 -13.90 -36.65 -2.47
CA LEU A 227 -12.92 -35.82 -1.76
C LEU A 227 -12.24 -36.59 -0.63
N GLN A 228 -12.99 -37.38 0.13
CA GLN A 228 -12.43 -38.23 1.17
C GLN A 228 -11.43 -39.23 0.58
N ALA A 229 -11.72 -39.84 -0.57
CA ALA A 229 -10.79 -40.74 -1.24
C ALA A 229 -9.53 -40.01 -1.73
N VAL A 230 -9.68 -38.80 -2.30
CA VAL A 230 -8.53 -37.96 -2.69
C VAL A 230 -7.66 -37.61 -1.49
N LEU A 231 -8.27 -37.21 -0.38
CA LEU A 231 -7.57 -36.86 0.84
C LEU A 231 -6.74 -38.03 1.40
N GLN A 232 -7.29 -39.26 1.38
CA GLN A 232 -6.55 -40.45 1.78
C GLN A 232 -5.32 -40.72 0.90
N ILE A 233 -5.42 -40.44 -0.41
CA ILE A 233 -4.27 -40.53 -1.32
C ILE A 233 -3.20 -39.48 -0.95
N LEU A 234 -3.60 -38.23 -0.74
CA LEU A 234 -2.67 -37.15 -0.36
C LEU A 234 -1.97 -37.44 0.97
N ILE A 235 -2.70 -37.95 1.97
CA ILE A 235 -2.12 -38.37 3.26
C ILE A 235 -1.10 -39.49 3.04
N ALA A 236 -1.41 -40.49 2.21
CA ALA A 236 -0.48 -41.58 1.90
C ALA A 236 0.80 -41.08 1.20
N GLU A 237 0.68 -40.12 0.28
CA GLU A 237 1.81 -39.47 -0.38
C GLU A 237 2.69 -38.70 0.63
N CYS A 238 2.08 -37.93 1.56
CA CYS A 238 2.82 -37.25 2.62
C CYS A 238 3.60 -38.23 3.51
N LEU A 239 2.97 -39.34 3.91
CA LEU A 239 3.58 -40.39 4.74
C LEU A 239 4.73 -41.15 4.03
N GLN A 240 4.73 -41.18 2.70
CA GLN A 240 5.82 -41.77 1.90
C GLN A 240 7.03 -40.84 1.80
N GLU A 241 6.82 -39.53 1.66
CA GLU A 241 7.93 -38.56 1.59
C GLU A 241 8.65 -38.37 2.93
N LEU A 242 7.94 -38.52 4.06
CA LEU A 242 8.55 -38.66 5.38
C LEU A 242 9.49 -39.89 5.40
N SER A 243 10.76 -39.67 5.07
CA SER A 243 11.74 -40.72 4.73
C SER A 243 11.92 -41.80 5.82
N PRO A 244 12.36 -43.02 5.46
CA PRO A 244 12.68 -44.07 6.44
C PRO A 244 13.81 -43.69 7.40
N GLU A 245 14.74 -42.81 6.99
CA GLU A 245 15.86 -42.34 7.80
C GLU A 245 15.39 -41.39 8.92
N ILE A 246 14.35 -40.59 8.67
CA ILE A 246 13.70 -39.73 9.69
C ILE A 246 12.92 -40.57 10.71
N LYS A 247 12.32 -41.71 10.30
CA LYS A 247 11.68 -42.69 11.20
C LYS A 247 12.67 -43.37 12.15
N SER A 248 13.97 -43.35 11.85
CA SER A 248 15.01 -43.99 12.68
C SER A 248 15.50 -43.12 13.85
N ILE A 249 15.17 -41.82 13.85
CA ILE A 249 15.58 -40.86 14.90
C ILE A 249 14.70 -40.99 16.15
N ASN A 250 13.47 -41.51 16.01
CA ASN A 250 12.59 -41.79 17.16
C ASN A 250 11.82 -43.12 16.96
N PRO A 251 12.29 -44.24 17.55
CA PRO A 251 11.74 -45.59 17.30
C PRO A 251 10.43 -45.89 18.06
N ASN A 252 9.96 -44.98 18.92
CA ASN A 252 8.62 -45.05 19.48
C ASN A 252 7.65 -44.41 18.46
N GLN A 253 6.85 -45.22 17.78
CA GLN A 253 5.70 -44.72 17.02
C GLN A 253 4.78 -43.92 17.96
N ALA A 254 4.83 -42.59 17.96
CA ALA A 254 3.79 -41.74 18.55
C ALA A 254 3.89 -40.29 18.06
N ASP A 255 2.72 -39.76 17.70
CA ASP A 255 2.37 -38.38 17.35
C ASP A 255 2.75 -37.89 15.94
N LEU A 256 2.24 -38.61 14.94
CA LEU A 256 1.93 -38.02 13.64
C LEU A 256 0.57 -37.34 13.73
N GLU A 257 0.52 -36.03 13.49
CA GLU A 257 -0.71 -35.25 13.40
C GLU A 257 -1.07 -35.04 11.93
N VAL A 258 -2.35 -35.22 11.57
CA VAL A 258 -2.85 -35.04 10.21
C VAL A 258 -3.86 -33.90 10.20
N HIS A 259 -3.57 -32.85 9.44
CA HIS A 259 -4.46 -31.74 9.15
C HIS A 259 -5.01 -31.88 7.74
N SER A 260 -6.31 -31.70 7.59
CA SER A 260 -7.00 -31.80 6.30
C SER A 260 -7.84 -30.56 6.08
N GLN A 261 -7.63 -29.92 4.93
CA GLN A 261 -8.25 -28.63 4.61
C GLN A 261 -8.84 -28.65 3.20
N VAL A 262 -9.91 -27.86 3.02
CA VAL A 262 -10.51 -27.59 1.71
C VAL A 262 -10.43 -26.09 1.46
N HIS A 263 -10.06 -25.71 0.24
CA HIS A 263 -10.10 -24.34 -0.20
C HIS A 263 -11.43 -24.09 -0.90
N LEU A 264 -12.29 -23.28 -0.29
CA LEU A 264 -13.61 -22.93 -0.80
C LEU A 264 -13.63 -21.51 -1.33
N LYS A 265 -14.37 -21.26 -2.41
CA LYS A 265 -14.61 -19.93 -2.99
C LYS A 265 -16.06 -19.82 -3.43
N TYR A 266 -16.63 -18.61 -3.49
CA TYR A 266 -17.92 -18.43 -4.17
C TYR A 266 -17.75 -18.68 -5.67
N THR A 267 -18.73 -19.30 -6.31
CA THR A 267 -18.72 -19.50 -7.77
C THR A 267 -18.50 -18.17 -8.50
N GLY A 268 -17.60 -18.17 -9.49
CA GLY A 268 -17.22 -16.97 -10.25
C GLY A 268 -16.17 -16.07 -9.56
N THR A 269 -15.74 -16.41 -8.35
CA THR A 269 -14.63 -15.73 -7.65
C THR A 269 -13.35 -16.55 -7.69
N ASP A 270 -12.19 -15.90 -7.64
CA ASP A 270 -10.87 -16.57 -7.60
C ASP A 270 -10.22 -16.54 -6.22
N SER A 271 -10.84 -15.88 -5.23
CA SER A 271 -10.31 -15.85 -3.86
C SER A 271 -10.90 -17.01 -3.07
N SER A 272 -10.07 -17.96 -2.69
CA SER A 272 -10.47 -19.04 -1.79
C SER A 272 -10.13 -18.74 -0.35
N LEU A 273 -10.91 -19.33 0.55
CA LEU A 273 -10.67 -19.39 1.97
C LEU A 273 -10.46 -20.85 2.36
N ARG A 274 -9.47 -21.08 3.20
CA ARG A 274 -9.23 -22.41 3.77
C ARG A 274 -10.26 -22.68 4.86
N VAL A 275 -10.91 -23.83 4.78
CA VAL A 275 -11.76 -24.36 5.85
C VAL A 275 -11.25 -25.75 6.25
N ASN A 276 -11.49 -26.13 7.49
CA ASN A 276 -11.15 -27.47 7.94
C ASN A 276 -12.05 -28.48 7.23
N TRP A 277 -11.46 -29.61 6.80
CA TRP A 277 -12.24 -30.71 6.25
C TRP A 277 -13.23 -31.23 7.29
N ALA A 278 -14.51 -31.29 6.92
CA ALA A 278 -15.54 -31.99 7.66
C ALA A 278 -16.34 -32.86 6.71
N GLU A 279 -16.78 -34.04 7.15
CA GLU A 279 -17.71 -34.91 6.41
C GLU A 279 -19.14 -34.33 6.37
N ASN A 280 -19.29 -33.01 6.52
CA ASN A 280 -20.55 -32.29 6.58
C ASN A 280 -20.41 -30.92 5.91
N LEU A 281 -21.19 -30.71 4.85
CA LEU A 281 -21.20 -29.48 4.06
C LEU A 281 -21.59 -28.25 4.88
N ILE A 282 -22.54 -28.37 5.82
CA ILE A 282 -23.03 -27.24 6.62
C ILE A 282 -21.93 -26.70 7.53
N ILE A 283 -21.09 -27.58 8.08
CA ILE A 283 -19.97 -27.18 8.95
C ILE A 283 -18.93 -26.40 8.13
N MET A 284 -18.55 -26.93 6.96
CA MET A 284 -17.60 -26.26 6.06
C MET A 284 -18.14 -24.91 5.56
N GLN A 285 -19.43 -24.84 5.21
CA GLN A 285 -20.10 -23.59 4.82
C GLN A 285 -20.09 -22.57 5.95
N ALA A 286 -20.44 -22.96 7.18
CA ALA A 286 -20.48 -22.05 8.32
C ALA A 286 -19.08 -21.49 8.66
N GLU A 287 -18.03 -22.33 8.58
CA GLU A 287 -16.64 -21.86 8.75
C GLU A 287 -16.24 -20.91 7.62
N PHE A 288 -16.60 -21.23 6.37
CA PHE A 288 -16.36 -20.35 5.23
C PHE A 288 -17.05 -18.99 5.42
N ASP A 289 -18.34 -18.97 5.77
CA ASP A 289 -19.11 -17.76 5.97
C ASP A 289 -18.52 -16.91 7.09
N GLN A 290 -18.14 -17.53 8.23
CA GLN A 290 -17.50 -16.81 9.33
C GLN A 290 -16.18 -16.16 8.89
N LYS A 291 -15.33 -16.90 8.17
CA LYS A 291 -14.06 -16.37 7.65
C LYS A 291 -14.29 -15.28 6.60
N HIS A 292 -15.23 -15.48 5.69
CA HIS A 292 -15.57 -14.52 4.64
C HIS A 292 -16.11 -13.21 5.23
N GLN A 293 -17.01 -13.30 6.20
CA GLN A 293 -17.54 -12.14 6.93
C GLN A 293 -16.44 -11.40 7.70
N THR A 294 -15.50 -12.11 8.32
CA THR A 294 -14.40 -11.50 9.08
C THR A 294 -13.43 -10.74 8.18
N ILE A 295 -13.05 -11.33 7.04
CA ILE A 295 -12.05 -10.76 6.13
C ILE A 295 -12.65 -9.66 5.25
N TYR A 296 -13.86 -9.88 4.72
CA TYR A 296 -14.46 -9.03 3.69
C TYR A 296 -15.65 -8.20 4.17
N GLY A 297 -16.24 -8.50 5.34
CA GLY A 297 -17.33 -7.73 5.93
C GLY A 297 -18.73 -8.02 5.38
N PHE A 298 -18.88 -8.98 4.47
CA PHE A 298 -20.18 -9.39 3.90
C PHE A 298 -20.23 -10.88 3.54
N LEU A 299 -21.42 -11.39 3.22
CA LEU A 299 -21.68 -12.72 2.67
C LEU A 299 -22.38 -12.62 1.31
N ARG A 300 -22.30 -13.68 0.49
CA ARG A 300 -23.07 -13.82 -0.76
C ARG A 300 -24.02 -15.02 -0.66
N PRO A 301 -25.15 -14.90 0.07
CA PRO A 301 -26.04 -16.04 0.35
C PRO A 301 -26.65 -16.65 -0.91
N ASP A 302 -26.77 -15.89 -2.00
CA ASP A 302 -27.31 -16.34 -3.28
C ASP A 302 -26.27 -17.06 -4.17
N GLN A 303 -25.00 -17.12 -3.75
CA GLN A 303 -23.91 -17.75 -4.49
C GLN A 303 -23.57 -19.12 -3.91
N THR A 304 -23.31 -20.10 -4.79
CA THR A 304 -22.88 -21.44 -4.40
C THR A 304 -21.38 -21.49 -4.12
N LEU A 305 -20.94 -22.41 -3.26
CA LEU A 305 -19.52 -22.65 -3.02
C LEU A 305 -18.93 -23.62 -4.04
N MET A 306 -17.69 -23.33 -4.43
CA MET A 306 -16.82 -24.14 -5.27
C MET A 306 -15.58 -24.55 -4.48
N ILE A 307 -15.15 -25.77 -4.68
CA ILE A 307 -13.89 -26.31 -4.16
C ILE A 307 -12.80 -25.99 -5.18
N GLU A 308 -11.87 -25.12 -4.80
CA GLU A 308 -10.66 -24.86 -5.59
C GLU A 308 -9.72 -26.06 -5.48
N SER A 309 -9.34 -26.41 -4.26
CA SER A 309 -8.42 -27.51 -3.97
C SER A 309 -8.69 -28.16 -2.62
N ILE A 310 -8.10 -29.33 -2.41
CA ILE A 310 -8.08 -30.06 -1.15
C ILE A 310 -6.62 -30.38 -0.78
N ALA A 311 -6.29 -30.24 0.50
CA ALA A 311 -4.94 -30.41 1.00
C ALA A 311 -4.89 -31.32 2.24
N ALA A 312 -3.81 -32.10 2.33
CA ALA A 312 -3.42 -32.85 3.51
C ALA A 312 -2.03 -32.41 3.97
N GLU A 313 -1.90 -32.12 5.26
CA GLU A 313 -0.63 -31.85 5.93
C GLU A 313 -0.39 -32.93 6.98
N VAL A 314 0.76 -33.58 6.90
CA VAL A 314 1.23 -34.52 7.93
C VAL A 314 2.37 -33.86 8.68
N ILE A 315 2.21 -33.77 10.00
CA ILE A 315 3.15 -33.17 10.93
C ILE A 315 3.76 -34.30 11.76
N GLN A 316 5.08 -34.42 11.72
CA GLN A 316 5.83 -35.23 12.65
C GLN A 316 6.35 -34.32 13.75
N HIS A 317 5.82 -34.51 14.96
CA HIS A 317 6.29 -33.77 16.12
C HIS A 317 7.70 -34.20 16.48
N MET A 318 8.60 -33.23 16.60
CA MET A 318 9.95 -33.47 17.08
C MET A 318 9.95 -33.40 18.61
N GLU A 319 10.78 -34.22 19.25
CA GLU A 319 10.93 -34.18 20.70
C GLU A 319 11.48 -32.81 21.12
N THR A 320 10.58 -31.94 21.55
CA THR A 320 10.89 -30.59 22.01
C THR A 320 11.28 -30.69 23.48
N PRO A 321 12.52 -30.32 23.87
CA PRO A 321 12.92 -30.33 25.27
C PRO A 321 11.98 -29.44 26.09
N GLU A 322 11.44 -29.97 27.20
CA GLU A 322 10.66 -29.13 28.11
C GLU A 322 11.54 -28.02 28.68
N GLU A 323 11.05 -26.79 28.58
CA GLU A 323 11.72 -25.65 29.20
C GLU A 323 11.62 -25.76 30.72
N PRO A 324 12.75 -25.63 31.45
CA PRO A 324 12.76 -25.80 32.89
C PRO A 324 11.96 -24.69 33.57
N VAL A 325 10.99 -25.08 34.40
CA VAL A 325 10.27 -24.15 35.28
C VAL A 325 11.17 -23.80 36.46
N LEU A 326 11.54 -22.53 36.55
CA LEU A 326 12.35 -21.97 37.62
C LEU A 326 11.43 -21.62 38.81
N THR A 327 11.68 -22.23 39.97
CA THR A 327 10.81 -22.11 41.16
C THR A 327 11.41 -21.25 42.27
N TRP A 328 12.52 -20.55 42.00
CA TRP A 328 13.21 -19.75 43.01
C TRP A 328 12.56 -18.37 43.10
N SER A 329 12.14 -17.98 44.30
CA SER A 329 11.67 -16.63 44.58
C SER A 329 12.60 -15.94 45.55
N ARG A 330 12.91 -14.68 45.27
CA ARG A 330 13.58 -13.79 46.22
C ARG A 330 12.55 -12.96 46.96
N SER A 331 12.85 -12.69 48.24
CA SER A 331 12.04 -11.83 49.10
C SER A 331 12.34 -10.34 48.95
N GLU A 332 13.48 -9.98 48.34
CA GLU A 332 13.96 -8.61 48.21
C GLU A 332 13.83 -8.10 46.76
N ALA A 333 13.80 -6.78 46.56
CA ALA A 333 13.68 -6.16 45.25
C ALA A 333 15.01 -6.22 44.45
N PRO A 334 14.97 -6.12 43.11
CA PRO A 334 16.18 -6.20 42.30
C PRO A 334 17.02 -4.97 42.49
N ILE A 335 18.33 -5.18 42.68
CA ILE A 335 19.28 -4.07 42.77
C ILE A 335 19.75 -3.77 41.34
N PRO A 336 19.60 -2.53 40.85
CA PRO A 336 20.10 -2.17 39.54
C PRO A 336 21.63 -2.22 39.51
N THR A 337 22.17 -2.76 38.41
CA THR A 337 23.61 -2.78 38.14
C THR A 337 24.16 -1.36 38.01
N ALA A 338 23.37 -0.45 37.43
CA ALA A 338 23.70 0.97 37.31
C ALA A 338 22.45 1.84 37.23
N ILE A 339 22.59 3.14 37.52
CA ILE A 339 21.60 4.16 37.16
C ILE A 339 22.20 5.00 36.04
N VAL A 340 21.55 5.00 34.88
CA VAL A 340 22.04 5.63 33.65
C VAL A 340 21.05 6.68 33.14
N PRO A 341 21.51 7.71 32.39
CA PRO A 341 20.60 8.66 31.76
C PRO A 341 19.95 8.05 30.53
N MET A 342 18.62 8.12 30.44
CA MET A 342 17.84 7.77 29.25
C MET A 342 16.87 8.90 28.91
N PHE A 343 16.79 9.28 27.64
CA PHE A 343 15.82 10.22 27.13
C PHE A 343 14.55 9.47 26.71
N THR A 344 13.45 9.73 27.42
CA THR A 344 12.13 9.15 27.13
C THR A 344 11.04 10.13 27.58
N ALA A 345 9.87 10.08 26.93
CA ALA A 345 8.80 11.05 27.11
C ALA A 345 9.31 12.52 27.11
N ARG A 346 10.19 12.83 26.15
CA ARG A 346 10.78 14.16 25.90
C ARG A 346 11.66 14.74 27.02
N SER A 347 12.12 13.92 27.98
CA SER A 347 13.05 14.39 29.00
C SER A 347 14.11 13.34 29.38
N TRP A 348 15.25 13.82 29.87
CA TRP A 348 16.30 12.98 30.44
C TRP A 348 15.89 12.49 31.83
N ARG A 349 15.90 11.18 32.02
CA ARG A 349 15.50 10.53 33.28
C ARG A 349 16.63 9.64 33.81
N LYS A 350 16.71 9.55 35.14
CA LYS A 350 17.54 8.55 35.81
C LYS A 350 16.86 7.19 35.65
N THR A 351 17.50 6.28 34.94
CA THR A 351 16.92 4.99 34.55
C THR A 351 17.74 3.85 35.13
N PRO A 352 17.13 2.97 35.95
CA PRO A 352 17.80 1.77 36.43
C PRO A 352 18.09 0.81 35.28
N LEU A 353 19.31 0.30 35.26
CA LEU A 353 19.82 -0.69 34.33
C LEU A 353 20.09 -1.98 35.09
N PHE A 354 19.56 -3.10 34.58
CA PHE A 354 19.71 -4.42 35.15
C PHE A 354 20.40 -5.36 34.16
N GLN A 355 21.28 -6.23 34.66
CA GLN A 355 21.72 -7.40 33.90
C GLN A 355 20.65 -8.48 33.99
N ARG A 356 20.33 -9.11 32.87
CA ARG A 356 19.29 -10.14 32.83
C ARG A 356 19.58 -11.33 33.74
N THR A 357 20.86 -11.63 33.94
CA THR A 357 21.34 -12.71 34.82
C THR A 357 21.05 -12.47 36.30
N ASP A 358 20.78 -11.23 36.68
CA ASP A 358 20.56 -10.82 38.07
C ASP A 358 19.05 -10.84 38.44
N LEU A 359 18.19 -11.13 37.46
CA LEU A 359 16.74 -11.15 37.59
C LEU A 359 16.21 -12.60 37.71
N GLN A 360 15.19 -12.79 38.52
CA GLN A 360 14.59 -14.09 38.85
C GLN A 360 13.08 -14.11 38.54
N PRO A 361 12.48 -15.29 38.34
CA PRO A 361 11.03 -15.42 38.20
C PRO A 361 10.25 -14.67 39.28
N GLY A 362 9.20 -13.97 38.86
CA GLY A 362 8.36 -13.14 39.73
C GLY A 362 8.88 -11.72 39.97
N ASP A 363 10.12 -11.41 39.59
CA ASP A 363 10.62 -10.04 39.64
C ASP A 363 9.84 -9.13 38.71
N THR A 364 9.41 -7.97 39.24
CA THR A 364 8.71 -6.93 38.48
C THR A 364 9.52 -5.64 38.44
N LEU A 365 9.74 -5.12 37.24
CA LEU A 365 10.44 -3.89 36.96
C LEU A 365 9.46 -2.87 36.34
N PHE A 366 9.50 -1.63 36.81
CA PHE A 366 8.64 -0.56 36.29
C PHE A 366 9.43 0.38 35.39
N GLY A 367 8.84 0.75 34.26
CA GLY A 367 9.41 1.73 33.34
C GLY A 367 9.53 3.14 33.98
N PRO A 368 10.57 3.92 33.65
CA PRO A 368 11.59 3.62 32.66
C PRO A 368 12.66 2.69 33.23
N ALA A 369 13.01 1.62 32.52
CA ALA A 369 14.08 0.69 32.91
C ALA A 369 14.79 0.10 31.68
N ILE A 370 16.04 -0.31 31.84
CA ILE A 370 16.82 -1.01 30.79
C ILE A 370 17.24 -2.38 31.31
N ILE A 371 17.02 -3.43 30.53
CA ILE A 371 17.49 -4.78 30.80
C ILE A 371 18.49 -5.16 29.72
N ILE A 372 19.71 -5.52 30.13
CA ILE A 372 20.78 -5.93 29.21
C ILE A 372 20.90 -7.44 29.21
N GLU A 373 20.96 -8.01 28.01
CA GLU A 373 21.05 -9.43 27.75
C GLU A 373 22.27 -9.73 26.89
N PRO A 374 22.81 -10.97 26.95
CA PRO A 374 23.91 -11.37 26.08
C PRO A 374 23.59 -11.20 24.58
N THR A 375 22.31 -11.24 24.21
CA THR A 375 21.86 -11.22 22.81
C THR A 375 21.12 -9.93 22.43
N GLY A 376 20.96 -8.97 23.34
CA GLY A 376 20.20 -7.75 23.05
C GLY A 376 20.04 -6.78 24.22
N THR A 377 19.25 -5.72 23.98
CA THR A 377 18.88 -4.72 24.98
C THR A 377 17.38 -4.52 24.95
N ASN A 378 16.73 -4.64 26.10
CA ASN A 378 15.29 -4.49 26.25
C ASN A 378 15.00 -3.18 26.99
N VAL A 379 14.22 -2.29 26.36
CA VAL A 379 13.86 -0.98 26.91
C VAL A 379 12.43 -1.04 27.41
N ILE A 380 12.23 -0.77 28.70
CA ILE A 380 10.91 -0.70 29.32
C ILE A 380 10.53 0.77 29.38
N GLU A 381 9.61 1.20 28.51
CA GLU A 381 9.16 2.59 28.45
C GLU A 381 8.28 2.98 29.64
N LEU A 382 8.12 4.28 29.85
CA LEU A 382 7.18 4.80 30.84
C LEU A 382 5.76 4.24 30.63
N GLY A 383 5.10 3.85 31.73
CA GLY A 383 3.77 3.24 31.68
C GLY A 383 3.76 1.73 31.40
N TRP A 384 4.92 1.13 31.13
CA TRP A 384 5.09 -0.30 31.03
C TRP A 384 5.72 -0.88 32.30
N GLN A 385 5.40 -2.13 32.59
CA GLN A 385 6.10 -2.95 33.57
C GLN A 385 6.58 -4.24 32.91
N ALA A 386 7.70 -4.78 33.37
CA ALA A 386 8.24 -6.06 32.94
C ALA A 386 8.23 -7.04 34.11
N GLN A 387 7.72 -8.24 33.88
CA GLN A 387 7.74 -9.35 34.84
C GLN A 387 8.54 -10.51 34.26
N ILE A 388 9.39 -11.13 35.07
CA ILE A 388 10.06 -12.38 34.70
C ILE A 388 9.10 -13.55 34.93
N SER A 389 8.85 -14.36 33.90
CA SER A 389 8.04 -15.57 34.02
C SER A 389 8.81 -16.72 34.70
N ASP A 390 8.07 -17.74 35.11
CA ASP A 390 8.61 -19.00 35.65
C ASP A 390 9.47 -19.78 34.62
N ARG A 391 9.31 -19.50 33.33
CA ARG A 391 10.16 -20.02 32.24
C ARG A 391 11.23 -19.02 31.78
N ASN A 392 11.55 -18.04 32.61
CA ASN A 392 12.57 -17.03 32.35
C ASN A 392 12.27 -16.11 31.14
N GLY A 393 11.03 -16.04 30.67
CA GLY A 393 10.59 -15.07 29.67
C GLY A 393 10.36 -13.70 30.27
N LEU A 394 10.41 -12.65 29.45
CA LEU A 394 10.01 -11.30 29.82
C LEU A 394 8.59 -11.04 29.34
N ILE A 395 7.68 -10.83 30.28
CA ILE A 395 6.30 -10.42 30.01
C ILE A 395 6.18 -8.94 30.35
N LEU A 396 5.93 -8.12 29.33
CA LEU A 396 5.71 -6.70 29.51
C LEU A 396 4.21 -6.42 29.39
N SER A 397 3.68 -5.60 30.29
CA SER A 397 2.28 -5.19 30.28
C SER A 397 2.13 -3.72 30.61
N LYS A 398 1.00 -3.12 30.19
CA LYS A 398 0.60 -1.79 30.65
C LYS A 398 0.35 -1.82 32.17
N GLY A 399 1.06 -0.97 32.90
CA GLY A 399 0.95 -0.90 34.36
C GLY A 399 -0.15 0.08 34.82
N THR A 400 -0.91 -0.29 35.85
CA THR A 400 -1.80 0.62 36.59
C THR A 400 -1.04 1.28 37.75
N GLN A 401 -0.65 2.54 37.52
CA GLN A 401 -0.29 3.57 38.51
C GLN A 401 1.15 3.73 39.06
N THR A 402 1.52 5.02 39.08
CA THR A 402 2.53 5.81 39.83
C THR A 402 4.03 5.51 39.67
N LEU A 403 4.72 6.44 39.01
CA LEU A 403 6.17 6.67 39.01
C LEU A 403 6.79 6.35 40.39
N ASN A 404 7.73 5.41 40.42
CA ASN A 404 8.49 5.12 41.64
C ASN A 404 9.24 6.42 42.08
N PRO A 405 8.98 6.98 43.28
CA PRO A 405 9.52 8.27 43.69
C PRO A 405 11.06 8.32 43.65
N LEU A 406 11.72 7.17 43.85
CA LEU A 406 13.18 7.03 43.86
C LEU A 406 13.86 7.31 42.50
N TYR A 407 13.11 7.24 41.40
CA TYR A 407 13.61 7.46 40.04
C TYR A 407 12.84 8.57 39.30
N SER A 408 12.02 9.33 40.03
CA SER A 408 11.16 10.40 39.51
C SER A 408 11.87 11.74 39.29
N GLU A 409 13.15 11.83 39.62
CA GLU A 409 13.94 13.05 39.42
C GLU A 409 14.42 13.16 37.97
N GLU A 410 14.11 14.30 37.33
CA GLU A 410 14.77 14.72 36.09
C GLU A 410 16.29 14.75 36.31
N PHE A 411 17.05 14.39 35.29
CA PHE A 411 18.51 14.46 35.37
C PHE A 411 18.92 15.94 35.42
N GLY A 412 19.13 16.47 36.64
CA GLY A 412 19.50 17.86 36.85
C GLY A 412 20.91 18.16 36.34
N GLY A 413 21.00 18.81 35.19
CA GLY A 413 22.25 19.37 34.66
C GLY A 413 22.18 19.70 33.18
N ASN A 414 22.34 20.98 32.82
CA ASN A 414 22.61 21.38 31.44
C ASN A 414 23.92 20.73 30.96
N HIS A 415 23.83 19.93 29.89
CA HIS A 415 24.91 19.22 29.17
C HIS A 415 25.68 18.15 29.96
N PRO A 416 26.09 17.03 29.32
CA PRO A 416 26.83 15.96 29.99
C PRO A 416 28.24 16.43 30.38
N VAL A 417 28.53 16.34 31.68
CA VAL A 417 29.86 16.56 32.27
C VAL A 417 30.78 15.41 31.90
N ASN A 418 32.01 15.74 31.50
CA ASN A 418 33.13 14.83 31.21
C ASN A 418 33.39 13.86 32.39
N PRO A 419 33.50 12.53 32.18
CA PRO A 419 33.76 11.60 33.28
C PRO A 419 35.25 11.64 33.65
N GLY A 420 35.60 12.44 34.64
CA GLY A 420 36.95 12.54 35.16
C GLY A 420 37.01 13.33 36.46
N ASN A 421 36.62 12.68 37.57
CA ASN A 421 37.06 12.87 38.97
C ASN A 421 35.92 12.60 39.94
N PHE A 422 35.94 11.41 40.56
CA PHE A 422 35.23 11.14 41.80
C PHE A 422 36.22 11.28 42.96
N SER A 423 36.07 12.31 43.79
CA SER A 423 36.51 12.27 45.18
C SER A 423 35.83 13.36 46.03
N GLU A 424 35.26 12.90 47.14
CA GLU A 424 35.06 13.59 48.43
C GLU A 424 33.80 14.42 48.74
N SER A 425 33.14 13.91 49.79
CA SER A 425 32.56 14.61 50.95
C SER A 425 31.06 14.99 50.92
N PHE A 426 30.31 14.22 51.72
CA PHE A 426 29.02 14.59 52.29
C PHE A 426 29.18 15.73 53.30
N THR A 427 28.30 16.73 53.28
CA THR A 427 27.75 17.35 54.51
C THR A 427 26.49 18.16 54.23
N SER A 428 25.41 17.76 54.90
CA SER A 428 24.27 18.52 55.44
C SER A 428 23.84 19.85 54.79
N LEU A 429 22.57 19.96 54.39
CA LEU A 429 21.71 21.10 54.78
C LEU A 429 20.21 20.81 54.55
N LYS A 430 19.41 21.45 55.41
CA LYS A 430 18.04 21.12 55.79
C LYS A 430 17.00 21.58 54.76
N VAL A 431 16.02 20.71 54.52
CA VAL A 431 14.79 21.00 53.75
C VAL A 431 13.79 21.77 54.62
N SER A 432 13.21 22.84 54.06
CA SER A 432 11.93 23.39 54.49
C SER A 432 11.03 23.52 53.26
N ARG A 433 9.90 22.78 53.25
CA ARG A 433 8.84 22.85 52.23
C ARG A 433 7.65 23.66 52.78
N PRO A 434 6.93 24.37 51.92
CA PRO A 434 5.47 24.47 52.03
C PRO A 434 4.80 23.58 50.96
N ARG A 435 3.67 22.99 51.36
CA ARG A 435 2.78 22.13 50.57
C ARG A 435 1.92 22.97 49.62
N GLU A 436 1.84 22.57 48.35
CA GLU A 436 0.65 22.76 47.50
C GLU A 436 0.36 21.46 46.73
N SER A 437 -0.93 21.19 46.56
CA SER A 437 -1.56 19.94 46.14
C SER A 437 -1.31 19.58 44.66
N ARG A 438 -0.72 18.41 44.41
CA ARG A 438 -0.66 17.77 43.09
C ARG A 438 -1.99 17.08 42.76
N LYS A 439 -2.56 17.41 41.59
CA LYS A 439 -3.53 16.58 40.86
C LYS A 439 -2.77 15.49 40.10
N ASP A 440 -3.42 14.36 39.90
CA ASP A 440 -2.91 13.14 39.27
C ASP A 440 -2.38 13.37 37.84
N ASP A 441 -1.17 12.87 37.57
CA ASP A 441 -0.53 12.82 36.25
C ASP A 441 -0.73 11.42 35.64
N SER A 442 -1.71 11.27 34.75
CA SER A 442 -1.84 10.08 33.88
C SER A 442 -2.25 10.36 32.43
N ASP A 443 -2.25 11.62 31.98
CA ASP A 443 -2.59 12.01 30.60
C ASP A 443 -1.40 12.70 29.91
N VAL A 444 -0.60 11.96 29.13
CA VAL A 444 0.59 12.53 28.44
C VAL A 444 0.55 12.37 26.90
N PHE A 445 -0.58 11.97 26.33
CA PHE A 445 -0.81 12.09 24.88
C PHE A 445 -2.10 12.81 24.48
N ALA A 446 -2.89 13.31 25.44
CA ALA A 446 -4.11 14.05 25.19
C ALA A 446 -4.03 15.47 25.78
N GLU A 447 -3.32 16.38 25.11
CA GLU A 447 -3.59 17.80 25.30
C GLU A 447 -4.86 18.17 24.51
N ASN A 448 -6.03 17.93 25.10
CA ASN A 448 -7.23 18.68 24.75
C ASN A 448 -7.10 20.09 25.34
N GLN A 449 -6.28 20.94 24.72
CA GLN A 449 -6.33 22.37 24.97
C GLN A 449 -7.56 22.95 24.27
N THR A 450 -8.66 23.03 25.00
CA THR A 450 -9.84 23.83 24.64
C THR A 450 -9.46 25.31 24.63
N GLY A 451 -8.90 25.74 23.50
CA GLY A 451 -8.40 27.10 23.27
C GLY A 451 -7.03 27.15 22.58
N SER A 452 -6.74 26.24 21.65
CA SER A 452 -5.45 26.20 20.96
C SER A 452 -5.36 27.28 19.86
N LYS A 453 -4.20 27.96 19.76
CA LYS A 453 -3.89 28.81 18.61
C LYS A 453 -3.88 27.94 17.34
N PRO A 454 -4.34 28.44 16.18
CA PRO A 454 -4.32 27.68 14.94
C PRO A 454 -2.91 27.17 14.66
N ILE A 455 -2.79 25.87 14.35
CA ILE A 455 -1.52 25.24 13.97
C ILE A 455 -1.13 25.84 12.62
N THR A 456 -0.11 26.69 12.61
CA THR A 456 0.31 27.45 11.41
C THR A 456 1.50 26.83 10.68
N HIS A 457 2.26 25.96 11.34
CA HIS A 457 3.43 25.29 10.78
C HIS A 457 3.41 23.79 11.11
N PRO A 458 3.73 22.91 10.13
CA PRO A 458 3.80 21.48 10.39
C PRO A 458 4.99 21.13 11.29
N ASP A 459 4.80 20.19 12.20
CA ASP A 459 5.94 19.47 12.77
C ASP A 459 6.43 18.45 11.71
N PRO A 460 7.72 18.49 11.30
CA PRO A 460 8.25 17.59 10.27
C PRO A 460 8.07 16.09 10.53
N ILE A 461 8.04 15.66 11.81
CA ILE A 461 7.85 14.26 12.19
C ILE A 461 6.37 13.91 12.02
N ARG A 462 5.47 14.76 12.53
CA ARG A 462 4.02 14.55 12.35
C ARG A 462 3.63 14.61 10.88
N LEU A 463 4.27 15.45 10.07
CA LEU A 463 4.00 15.53 8.63
C LEU A 463 4.25 14.19 7.95
N GLU A 464 5.35 13.52 8.29
CA GLU A 464 5.66 12.19 7.76
C GLU A 464 4.71 11.12 8.31
N ILE A 465 4.34 11.17 9.60
CA ILE A 465 3.37 10.24 10.20
C ILE A 465 2.01 10.37 9.50
N PHE A 466 1.46 11.57 9.36
CA PHE A 466 0.17 11.79 8.70
C PHE A 466 0.20 11.43 7.21
N ASN A 467 1.33 11.70 6.54
CA ASN A 467 1.53 11.25 5.16
C ASN A 467 1.36 9.73 5.03
N ASN A 468 2.07 8.96 5.87
CA ASN A 468 1.98 7.50 5.87
C ASN A 468 0.59 7.00 6.28
N LEU A 469 -0.06 7.67 7.25
CA LEU A 469 -1.40 7.30 7.70
C LEU A 469 -2.45 7.46 6.59
N PHE A 470 -2.48 8.60 5.90
CA PHE A 470 -3.45 8.83 4.81
C PHE A 470 -3.21 7.89 3.64
N GLN A 471 -1.95 7.65 3.27
CA GLN A 471 -1.61 6.68 2.24
C GLN A 471 -2.05 5.27 2.62
N PHE A 472 -1.80 4.85 3.86
CA PHE A 472 -2.20 3.54 4.35
C PHE A 472 -3.72 3.34 4.29
N ILE A 473 -4.52 4.35 4.62
CA ILE A 473 -5.99 4.26 4.50
C ILE A 473 -6.40 3.99 3.05
N ALA A 474 -5.86 4.76 2.10
CA ALA A 474 -6.20 4.58 0.69
C ALA A 474 -5.79 3.18 0.19
N GLU A 475 -4.63 2.68 0.62
CA GLU A 475 -4.19 1.31 0.34
C GLU A 475 -5.16 0.27 0.91
N GLN A 476 -5.58 0.40 2.18
CA GLN A 476 -6.55 -0.50 2.80
C GLN A 476 -7.86 -0.56 2.01
N MET A 477 -8.37 0.59 1.55
CA MET A 477 -9.54 0.64 0.68
C MET A 477 -9.28 -0.16 -0.62
N GLY A 478 -8.12 0.01 -1.24
CA GLY A 478 -7.74 -0.68 -2.47
C GLY A 478 -7.67 -2.20 -2.31
N ILE A 479 -7.14 -2.68 -1.18
CA ILE A 479 -7.07 -4.11 -0.86
C ILE A 479 -8.48 -4.69 -0.65
N THR A 480 -9.34 -3.97 0.07
CA THR A 480 -10.75 -4.37 0.20
C THR A 480 -11.41 -4.46 -1.17
N LEU A 481 -11.21 -3.47 -2.05
CA LEU A 481 -11.76 -3.48 -3.41
C LEU A 481 -11.26 -4.69 -4.22
N GLN A 482 -9.94 -4.90 -4.27
CA GLN A 482 -9.33 -5.99 -5.00
C GLN A 482 -9.87 -7.36 -4.57
N ASN A 483 -9.95 -7.61 -3.26
CA ASN A 483 -10.33 -8.92 -2.76
C ASN A 483 -11.83 -9.22 -2.93
N THR A 484 -12.67 -8.19 -2.99
CA THR A 484 -14.13 -8.32 -3.00
C THR A 484 -14.74 -8.16 -4.39
N ALA A 485 -13.99 -7.58 -5.33
CA ALA A 485 -14.36 -7.51 -6.73
C ALA A 485 -14.42 -8.90 -7.41
N THR A 486 -15.22 -8.97 -8.47
CA THR A 486 -15.48 -10.20 -9.23
C THR A 486 -14.87 -10.15 -10.64
N SER A 487 -14.78 -8.96 -11.24
CA SER A 487 -14.19 -8.82 -12.58
C SER A 487 -12.68 -8.98 -12.59
N VAL A 488 -12.17 -9.53 -13.70
CA VAL A 488 -10.73 -9.63 -13.98
C VAL A 488 -10.06 -8.25 -13.98
N ASN A 489 -10.77 -7.21 -14.42
CA ASN A 489 -10.25 -5.85 -14.50
C ASN A 489 -9.83 -5.30 -13.13
N ILE A 490 -10.70 -5.41 -12.13
CA ILE A 490 -10.42 -4.88 -10.79
C ILE A 490 -9.53 -5.86 -10.01
N LYS A 491 -9.89 -7.15 -10.02
CA LYS A 491 -9.25 -8.15 -9.16
C LYS A 491 -7.84 -8.54 -9.60
N GLU A 492 -7.68 -8.90 -10.87
CA GLU A 492 -6.42 -9.42 -11.41
C GLU A 492 -5.54 -8.30 -11.96
N ARG A 493 -6.15 -7.41 -12.74
CA ARG A 493 -5.44 -6.36 -13.46
C ARG A 493 -5.18 -5.11 -12.62
N LEU A 494 -5.85 -4.96 -11.48
CA LEU A 494 -5.75 -3.79 -10.60
C LEU A 494 -6.12 -2.47 -11.31
N ASP A 495 -7.11 -2.52 -12.20
CA ASP A 495 -7.62 -1.35 -12.92
C ASP A 495 -8.64 -0.58 -12.06
N PHE A 496 -8.17 -0.10 -10.92
CA PHE A 496 -8.95 0.67 -9.97
C PHE A 496 -8.07 1.66 -9.21
N SER A 497 -8.65 2.62 -8.48
CA SER A 497 -7.92 3.44 -7.52
C SER A 497 -8.84 3.86 -6.37
N CYS A 498 -8.26 4.00 -5.19
CA CYS A 498 -8.95 4.46 -3.99
C CYS A 498 -8.28 5.73 -3.47
N ALA A 499 -9.06 6.68 -2.99
CA ALA A 499 -8.58 8.01 -2.63
C ALA A 499 -9.37 8.65 -1.49
N ILE A 500 -8.68 9.54 -0.78
CA ILE A 500 -9.20 10.36 0.32
C ILE A 500 -9.15 11.83 -0.09
N PHE A 501 -10.20 12.55 0.23
CA PHE A 501 -10.38 13.95 -0.10
C PHE A 501 -10.70 14.75 1.15
N ASP A 502 -10.23 16.00 1.19
CA ASP A 502 -10.59 16.93 2.25
C ASP A 502 -12.05 17.40 2.11
N GLN A 503 -12.48 18.27 3.04
CA GLN A 503 -13.83 18.82 3.07
C GLN A 503 -14.20 19.62 1.80
N GLN A 504 -13.22 20.08 1.02
CA GLN A 504 -13.42 20.80 -0.23
C GLN A 504 -13.37 19.89 -1.46
N GLY A 505 -13.27 18.57 -1.27
CA GLY A 505 -13.15 17.60 -2.35
C GLY A 505 -11.76 17.55 -3.00
N GLN A 506 -10.73 18.16 -2.39
CA GLN A 506 -9.38 18.11 -2.94
C GLN A 506 -8.70 16.81 -2.52
N LEU A 507 -8.04 16.15 -3.48
CA LEU A 507 -7.28 14.93 -3.23
C LEU A 507 -6.19 15.17 -2.17
N VAL A 508 -6.14 14.30 -1.15
CA VAL A 508 -5.15 14.29 -0.06
C VAL A 508 -4.16 13.14 -0.24
N ALA A 509 -4.67 11.93 -0.47
CA ALA A 509 -3.89 10.71 -0.65
C ALA A 509 -4.65 9.69 -1.51
N ASN A 510 -3.90 8.78 -2.14
CA ASN A 510 -4.44 7.73 -2.99
C ASN A 510 -3.63 6.42 -2.87
N ALA A 511 -4.26 5.29 -3.19
CA ALA A 511 -3.56 4.04 -3.45
C ALA A 511 -2.95 4.08 -4.86
N PRO A 512 -1.66 3.70 -5.03
CA PRO A 512 -0.99 3.76 -6.32
C PRO A 512 -1.41 2.58 -7.21
N HIS A 513 -2.24 2.85 -8.23
CA HIS A 513 -2.57 1.85 -9.25
C HIS A 513 -2.57 2.46 -10.65
N ILE A 514 -3.49 3.39 -10.96
CA ILE A 514 -3.66 3.93 -12.32
C ILE A 514 -3.49 5.47 -12.34
N PRO A 515 -2.43 6.00 -13.00
CA PRO A 515 -2.14 7.44 -12.98
C PRO A 515 -3.27 8.36 -13.47
N VAL A 516 -4.09 7.93 -14.43
CA VAL A 516 -5.17 8.77 -14.96
C VAL A 516 -6.29 9.05 -13.94
N HIS A 517 -6.50 8.15 -12.97
CA HIS A 517 -7.47 8.37 -11.89
C HIS A 517 -7.05 9.52 -10.97
N LEU A 518 -5.73 9.71 -10.82
CA LEU A 518 -5.15 10.51 -9.75
C LEU A 518 -5.35 12.02 -9.91
N GLY A 519 -5.60 12.49 -11.13
CA GLY A 519 -5.97 13.89 -11.39
C GLY A 519 -7.46 14.11 -11.66
N SER A 520 -8.23 13.05 -11.92
CA SER A 520 -9.62 13.16 -12.40
C SER A 520 -10.67 12.88 -11.32
N MET A 521 -10.36 12.07 -10.31
CA MET A 521 -11.32 11.77 -9.22
C MET A 521 -11.68 13.00 -8.39
N GLY A 522 -10.77 13.97 -8.23
CA GLY A 522 -11.09 15.24 -7.54
C GLY A 522 -12.22 16.01 -8.23
N GLU A 523 -12.21 16.06 -9.57
CA GLU A 523 -13.29 16.69 -10.33
C GLU A 523 -14.63 15.96 -10.19
N SER A 524 -14.61 14.63 -10.04
CA SER A 524 -15.82 13.83 -9.75
C SER A 524 -16.42 14.20 -8.39
N VAL A 525 -15.58 14.33 -7.35
CA VAL A 525 -16.02 14.71 -6.00
C VAL A 525 -16.55 16.14 -5.99
N GLU A 526 -15.82 17.09 -6.59
CA GLU A 526 -16.28 18.48 -6.74
C GLU A 526 -17.61 18.57 -7.51
N SER A 527 -17.78 17.77 -8.57
CA SER A 527 -19.03 17.70 -9.33
C SER A 527 -20.21 17.25 -8.47
N LEU A 528 -20.02 16.21 -7.65
CA LEU A 528 -21.05 15.76 -6.70
C LEU A 528 -21.39 16.85 -5.68
N ILE A 529 -20.39 17.49 -5.09
CA ILE A 529 -20.57 18.57 -4.10
C ILE A 529 -21.42 19.71 -4.67
N HIS A 530 -21.18 20.09 -5.93
CA HIS A 530 -21.96 21.14 -6.59
C HIS A 530 -23.38 20.69 -6.97
N ALA A 531 -23.54 19.43 -7.35
CA ALA A 531 -24.82 18.90 -7.83
C ALA A 531 -25.79 18.50 -6.70
N GLN A 532 -25.27 18.03 -5.56
CA GLN A 532 -26.05 17.50 -4.45
C GLN A 532 -25.76 18.30 -3.15
N PRO A 533 -26.57 19.33 -2.85
CA PRO A 533 -26.36 20.14 -1.65
C PRO A 533 -26.90 19.50 -0.35
N ASP A 534 -27.73 18.46 -0.44
CA ASP A 534 -28.41 17.80 0.70
C ASP A 534 -27.92 16.34 0.85
N LEU A 535 -26.61 16.15 1.02
CA LEU A 535 -26.00 14.84 1.28
C LEU A 535 -26.30 14.40 2.72
N LYS A 536 -26.61 13.12 2.93
CA LYS A 536 -26.95 12.57 4.26
C LYS A 536 -25.98 11.48 4.72
N PRO A 537 -25.84 11.28 6.05
CA PRO A 537 -25.07 10.15 6.58
C PRO A 537 -25.55 8.81 6.02
N GLY A 538 -24.60 8.00 5.52
CA GLY A 538 -24.89 6.70 4.92
C GLY A 538 -25.21 6.74 3.42
N ASP A 539 -25.24 7.91 2.79
CA ASP A 539 -25.40 8.01 1.35
C ASP A 539 -24.11 7.63 0.60
N VAL A 540 -24.29 6.98 -0.56
CA VAL A 540 -23.21 6.70 -1.50
C VAL A 540 -23.69 7.02 -2.91
N TYR A 541 -22.86 7.72 -3.69
CA TYR A 541 -23.17 8.12 -5.05
C TYR A 541 -22.20 7.49 -6.04
N MET A 542 -22.63 7.30 -7.28
CA MET A 542 -21.76 6.87 -8.37
C MET A 542 -21.90 7.74 -9.61
N LEU A 543 -20.80 7.86 -10.36
CA LEU A 543 -20.75 8.59 -11.63
C LEU A 543 -19.66 8.09 -12.57
N ASN A 544 -19.90 8.25 -13.87
CA ASN A 544 -18.89 8.04 -14.92
C ASN A 544 -18.90 9.14 -16.00
N ASN A 545 -19.78 10.14 -15.89
CA ASN A 545 -19.92 11.17 -16.91
C ASN A 545 -18.59 11.93 -17.14
N PRO A 546 -17.96 11.80 -18.32
CA PRO A 546 -16.67 12.44 -18.60
C PRO A 546 -16.72 13.96 -18.64
N TYR A 547 -17.90 14.53 -18.85
CA TYR A 547 -18.15 15.97 -18.81
C TYR A 547 -18.30 16.53 -17.38
N GLN A 548 -18.27 15.64 -16.38
CA GLN A 548 -18.46 15.94 -14.95
C GLN A 548 -17.38 15.26 -14.08
N GLY A 549 -16.16 15.12 -14.61
CA GLY A 549 -15.00 14.58 -13.89
C GLY A 549 -14.72 13.08 -14.12
N GLY A 550 -15.55 12.39 -14.90
CA GLY A 550 -15.22 11.04 -15.40
C GLY A 550 -14.05 11.05 -16.39
N THR A 551 -13.44 9.89 -16.60
CA THR A 551 -12.35 9.67 -17.58
C THR A 551 -12.90 9.12 -18.89
N HIS A 552 -13.69 8.05 -18.79
CA HIS A 552 -14.50 7.44 -19.84
C HIS A 552 -15.61 6.62 -19.17
N LEU A 553 -16.59 6.11 -19.93
CA LEU A 553 -17.76 5.46 -19.32
C LEU A 553 -17.46 4.19 -18.50
N PRO A 554 -16.50 3.32 -18.88
CA PRO A 554 -16.20 2.13 -18.09
C PRO A 554 -15.65 2.42 -16.68
N ASP A 555 -15.03 3.58 -16.47
CA ASP A 555 -14.48 3.96 -15.16
C ASP A 555 -15.57 4.61 -14.30
N ILE A 556 -16.16 3.82 -13.38
CA ILE A 556 -17.18 4.33 -12.47
C ILE A 556 -16.52 4.77 -11.16
N THR A 557 -16.76 6.02 -10.76
CA THR A 557 -16.35 6.57 -9.47
C THR A 557 -17.50 6.44 -8.48
N VAL A 558 -17.27 5.76 -7.37
CA VAL A 558 -18.17 5.64 -6.22
C VAL A 558 -17.66 6.55 -5.11
N ILE A 559 -18.49 7.47 -4.61
CA ILE A 559 -18.13 8.53 -3.68
C ILE A 559 -19.00 8.43 -2.43
N THR A 560 -18.36 8.46 -1.26
CA THR A 560 -19.02 8.39 0.06
C THR A 560 -18.62 9.61 0.89
N PRO A 561 -19.56 10.50 1.23
CA PRO A 561 -19.32 11.59 2.18
C PRO A 561 -19.14 11.05 3.61
N VAL A 562 -18.19 11.62 4.34
CA VAL A 562 -17.88 11.24 5.74
C VAL A 562 -18.43 12.29 6.69
N PHE A 563 -19.28 11.90 7.63
CA PHE A 563 -19.93 12.81 8.58
C PHE A 563 -19.36 12.68 9.99
N ASN A 564 -19.56 13.72 10.81
CA ASN A 564 -19.17 13.71 12.20
C ASN A 564 -20.14 12.83 13.04
N THR A 565 -19.71 11.61 13.35
CA THR A 565 -20.46 10.70 14.21
C THR A 565 -19.96 10.74 15.65
N THR A 566 -19.99 11.88 16.33
CA THR A 566 -19.77 11.90 17.78
C THR A 566 -20.91 11.15 18.50
N ASN A 567 -20.60 9.93 18.98
CA ASN A 567 -21.24 9.22 20.11
C ASN A 567 -22.59 8.49 19.95
N SER A 568 -22.86 7.76 18.84
CA SER A 568 -24.04 6.86 18.78
C SER A 568 -23.83 5.44 18.21
N LEU A 569 -22.61 5.02 17.84
CA LEU A 569 -22.38 3.67 17.29
C LEU A 569 -21.38 2.82 18.08
N LYS A 570 -21.22 3.09 19.39
CA LYS A 570 -20.71 2.07 20.32
C LYS A 570 -21.87 1.19 20.76
N ASN A 571 -22.28 0.26 19.90
CA ASN A 571 -22.84 -1.06 20.22
C ASN A 571 -23.38 -1.74 18.95
N ASN A 572 -22.77 -2.88 18.61
CA ASN A 572 -23.29 -3.98 17.78
C ASN A 572 -23.60 -3.74 16.29
N LEU A 573 -22.62 -4.03 15.43
CA LEU A 573 -22.83 -4.36 14.00
C LEU A 573 -23.00 -5.88 13.80
N THR A 574 -23.86 -6.53 14.60
CA THR A 574 -24.25 -7.93 14.38
C THR A 574 -25.74 -8.14 14.15
N GLU A 575 -26.57 -7.11 14.20
CA GLU A 575 -27.98 -7.20 13.81
C GLU A 575 -28.43 -5.88 13.16
N LEU A 576 -28.88 -5.93 11.91
CA LEU A 576 -29.73 -4.88 11.33
C LEU A 576 -31.06 -4.87 12.11
N PRO A 577 -31.41 -3.82 12.86
CA PRO A 577 -32.70 -3.79 13.53
C PRO A 577 -33.77 -3.34 12.53
N ILE A 578 -34.73 -4.23 12.29
CA ILE A 578 -36.05 -3.86 11.77
C ILE A 578 -36.72 -3.00 12.84
N ASN A 579 -36.91 -1.70 12.54
CA ASN A 579 -37.73 -0.70 13.25
C ASN A 579 -37.26 -0.21 14.64
N SER A 580 -36.61 0.95 14.69
CA SER A 580 -36.79 1.94 15.77
C SER A 580 -36.50 3.37 15.31
N PRO A 581 -37.29 4.38 15.73
CA PRO A 581 -37.13 5.75 15.26
C PRO A 581 -36.03 6.52 16.02
N ALA A 582 -35.39 7.40 15.27
CA ALA A 582 -34.28 8.29 15.62
C ALA A 582 -34.53 9.20 16.83
N ASN A 583 -33.47 9.44 17.62
CA ASN A 583 -33.31 10.70 18.37
C ASN A 583 -31.90 10.93 18.96
N ASP A 584 -30.83 10.58 18.24
CA ASP A 584 -29.51 11.15 18.51
C ASP A 584 -29.21 12.18 17.41
N GLN A 585 -28.97 13.43 17.80
CA GLN A 585 -28.59 14.51 16.88
C GLN A 585 -27.19 14.22 16.33
N ILE A 586 -27.13 13.52 15.19
CA ILE A 586 -25.93 13.44 14.37
C ILE A 586 -25.62 14.86 13.90
N ASN A 587 -24.41 15.33 14.15
CA ASN A 587 -23.96 16.60 13.60
C ASN A 587 -23.74 16.40 12.10
N GLU A 588 -24.63 16.96 11.27
CA GLU A 588 -24.69 16.80 9.80
C GLU A 588 -23.51 17.48 9.05
N GLN A 589 -22.41 17.76 9.74
CA GLN A 589 -21.22 18.33 9.12
C GLN A 589 -20.42 17.24 8.40
N ILE A 590 -20.24 17.41 7.09
CA ILE A 590 -19.29 16.63 6.29
C ILE A 590 -17.87 17.01 6.71
N LEU A 591 -17.08 15.99 7.05
CA LEU A 591 -15.68 16.08 7.43
C LEU A 591 -14.76 15.87 6.23
N PHE A 592 -15.03 14.82 5.45
CA PHE A 592 -14.18 14.34 4.36
C PHE A 592 -15.02 13.70 3.25
N TYR A 593 -14.38 13.34 2.16
CA TYR A 593 -14.93 12.37 1.20
C TYR A 593 -13.93 11.24 0.99
N VAL A 594 -14.46 10.05 0.75
CA VAL A 594 -13.68 8.91 0.24
C VAL A 594 -14.27 8.49 -1.09
N ALA A 595 -13.42 8.07 -2.02
CA ALA A 595 -13.89 7.54 -3.28
C ALA A 595 -13.04 6.39 -3.80
N SER A 596 -13.68 5.52 -4.56
CA SER A 596 -13.04 4.46 -5.33
C SER A 596 -13.49 4.56 -6.78
N ARG A 597 -12.57 4.36 -7.71
CA ARG A 597 -12.86 4.28 -9.15
C ARG A 597 -12.41 2.93 -9.65
N GLY A 598 -13.26 2.22 -10.38
CA GLY A 598 -12.98 0.89 -10.92
C GLY A 598 -13.44 0.77 -12.37
N HIS A 599 -12.61 0.15 -13.20
CA HIS A 599 -12.94 -0.09 -14.61
C HIS A 599 -13.86 -1.30 -14.75
N GLN A 600 -15.13 -1.04 -15.05
CA GLN A 600 -16.12 -2.09 -15.33
C GLN A 600 -15.74 -2.87 -16.59
N ALA A 601 -16.00 -4.18 -16.61
CA ALA A 601 -15.71 -5.00 -17.78
C ALA A 601 -16.55 -4.59 -19.01
N ASP A 602 -17.80 -4.19 -18.78
CA ASP A 602 -18.74 -3.69 -19.78
C ASP A 602 -19.78 -2.83 -19.07
N ILE A 603 -20.09 -1.66 -19.61
CA ILE A 603 -21.16 -0.75 -19.18
C ILE A 603 -22.13 -0.47 -20.35
N GLY A 604 -22.17 -1.39 -21.31
CA GLY A 604 -22.93 -1.27 -22.55
C GLY A 604 -22.11 -0.77 -23.73
N GLY A 605 -22.77 -0.13 -24.69
CA GLY A 605 -22.15 0.40 -25.91
C GLY A 605 -22.22 -0.55 -27.11
N MET A 606 -21.77 -0.09 -28.28
CA MET A 606 -21.92 -0.79 -29.56
C MET A 606 -21.19 -2.15 -29.60
N THR A 607 -20.05 -2.26 -28.92
CA THR A 607 -19.21 -3.47 -28.90
C THR A 607 -19.04 -3.96 -27.46
N PRO A 608 -18.85 -5.29 -27.25
CA PRO A 608 -18.43 -5.83 -25.95
C PRO A 608 -17.19 -5.12 -25.40
N GLY A 609 -17.18 -4.89 -24.09
CA GLY A 609 -16.05 -4.26 -23.39
C GLY A 609 -16.14 -2.74 -23.30
N SER A 610 -17.16 -2.11 -23.89
CA SER A 610 -17.41 -0.66 -23.87
C SER A 610 -16.28 0.22 -24.45
N MET A 611 -15.35 -0.37 -25.20
CA MET A 611 -14.25 0.33 -25.90
C MET A 611 -14.45 0.28 -27.43
N ALA A 612 -15.60 0.78 -27.91
CA ALA A 612 -15.93 0.75 -29.33
C ALA A 612 -14.92 1.56 -30.15
N ALA A 613 -14.16 0.91 -31.04
CA ALA A 613 -13.08 1.59 -31.78
C ALA A 613 -13.57 2.67 -32.77
N ASN A 614 -14.85 2.66 -33.12
CA ASN A 614 -15.47 3.52 -34.13
C ASN A 614 -16.62 4.38 -33.59
N SER A 615 -16.72 4.58 -32.26
CA SER A 615 -17.70 5.49 -31.67
C SER A 615 -17.48 6.94 -32.13
N GLN A 616 -18.59 7.65 -32.33
CA GLN A 616 -18.66 9.07 -32.72
C GLN A 616 -19.38 9.91 -31.68
N THR A 617 -20.35 9.31 -30.96
CA THR A 617 -21.03 9.96 -29.84
C THR A 617 -20.88 9.13 -28.56
N ILE A 618 -20.97 9.81 -27.41
CA ILE A 618 -20.80 9.17 -26.09
C ILE A 618 -21.83 8.06 -25.83
N GLU A 619 -23.04 8.16 -26.37
CA GLU A 619 -24.09 7.15 -26.22
C GLU A 619 -23.73 5.81 -26.87
N GLN A 620 -22.83 5.83 -27.87
CA GLN A 620 -22.35 4.62 -28.53
C GLN A 620 -21.32 3.86 -27.68
N GLU A 621 -20.77 4.49 -26.64
CA GLU A 621 -19.73 3.94 -25.77
C GLU A 621 -20.31 3.20 -24.56
N GLY A 622 -21.57 3.47 -24.21
CA GLY A 622 -22.25 2.82 -23.08
C GLY A 622 -23.18 3.75 -22.33
N ILE A 623 -23.45 3.37 -21.08
CA ILE A 623 -24.37 4.08 -20.20
C ILE A 623 -23.63 5.24 -19.52
N LEU A 624 -24.15 6.45 -19.70
CA LEU A 624 -23.67 7.67 -19.06
C LEU A 624 -24.44 7.92 -17.75
N ILE A 625 -23.69 8.13 -16.67
CA ILE A 625 -24.17 8.20 -15.27
C ILE A 625 -23.64 9.49 -14.64
N ASP A 626 -24.55 10.36 -14.19
CA ASP A 626 -24.24 11.67 -13.61
C ASP A 626 -23.96 11.63 -12.10
N HIS A 627 -24.99 11.48 -11.26
CA HIS A 627 -24.83 11.42 -9.79
C HIS A 627 -25.86 10.45 -9.21
N PHE A 628 -25.83 9.21 -9.67
CA PHE A 628 -26.80 8.20 -9.24
C PHE A 628 -26.57 7.87 -7.76
N GLN A 629 -27.58 8.06 -6.92
CA GLN A 629 -27.54 7.64 -5.52
C GLN A 629 -27.60 6.11 -5.47
N LEU A 630 -26.46 5.49 -5.22
CA LEU A 630 -26.26 4.04 -5.18
C LEU A 630 -26.72 3.44 -3.85
N VAL A 631 -26.52 4.17 -2.76
CA VAL A 631 -26.97 3.83 -1.41
C VAL A 631 -27.69 5.04 -0.84
N ASP A 632 -28.92 4.85 -0.35
CA ASP A 632 -29.70 5.85 0.36
C ASP A 632 -29.70 5.50 1.85
N GLN A 633 -28.97 6.28 2.65
CA GLN A 633 -28.88 6.12 4.11
C GLN A 633 -28.63 4.66 4.57
N GLY A 634 -27.67 3.98 3.92
CA GLY A 634 -27.32 2.58 4.20
C GLY A 634 -28.14 1.53 3.43
N CYS A 635 -29.19 1.90 2.69
CA CYS A 635 -29.96 0.99 1.85
C CYS A 635 -29.44 0.98 0.40
N PHE A 636 -28.87 -0.13 -0.05
CA PHE A 636 -28.38 -0.28 -1.42
C PHE A 636 -29.53 -0.35 -2.43
N ARG A 637 -29.50 0.50 -3.46
CA ARG A 637 -30.59 0.67 -4.44
C ARG A 637 -30.44 -0.27 -5.64
N GLN A 638 -30.44 -1.58 -5.36
CA GLN A 638 -30.13 -2.62 -6.34
C GLN A 638 -31.10 -2.64 -7.52
N SER A 639 -32.40 -2.56 -7.27
CA SER A 639 -33.41 -2.64 -8.33
C SER A 639 -33.30 -1.46 -9.30
N GLU A 640 -33.07 -0.26 -8.79
CA GLU A 640 -32.90 0.95 -9.61
C GLU A 640 -31.57 0.94 -10.37
N LEU A 641 -30.50 0.39 -9.77
CA LEU A 641 -29.24 0.19 -10.47
C LEU A 641 -29.42 -0.76 -11.66
N ILE A 642 -30.04 -1.93 -11.46
CA ILE A 642 -30.28 -2.89 -12.54
C ILE A 642 -31.17 -2.27 -13.63
N GLN A 643 -32.17 -1.48 -13.25
CA GLN A 643 -32.99 -0.74 -14.21
C GLN A 643 -32.16 0.26 -15.02
N LEU A 644 -31.26 1.01 -14.37
CA LEU A 644 -30.35 1.94 -15.04
C LEU A 644 -29.42 1.21 -16.03
N LEU A 645 -28.82 0.10 -15.59
CA LEU A 645 -27.89 -0.71 -16.39
C LEU A 645 -28.57 -1.44 -17.56
N SER A 646 -29.86 -1.71 -17.45
CA SER A 646 -30.65 -2.37 -18.48
C SER A 646 -31.37 -1.38 -19.42
N ALA A 647 -31.24 -0.07 -19.17
CA ALA A 647 -31.90 0.96 -19.96
C ALA A 647 -31.03 1.47 -21.12
N GLY A 648 -31.67 2.19 -22.04
CA GLY A 648 -30.99 2.85 -23.17
C GLY A 648 -30.88 1.99 -24.43
N ALA A 649 -30.24 2.56 -25.46
CA ALA A 649 -30.07 1.89 -26.76
C ALA A 649 -28.99 0.80 -26.73
N TYR A 650 -28.03 0.92 -25.80
CA TYR A 650 -26.90 0.01 -25.65
C TYR A 650 -26.73 -0.37 -24.17
N PRO A 651 -27.60 -1.25 -23.63
CA PRO A 651 -27.56 -1.62 -22.22
C PRO A 651 -26.30 -2.42 -21.88
N ALA A 652 -25.97 -2.49 -20.59
CA ALA A 652 -24.88 -3.32 -20.09
C ALA A 652 -25.16 -4.80 -20.35
N ARG A 653 -24.14 -5.53 -20.83
CA ARG A 653 -24.29 -6.95 -21.20
C ARG A 653 -24.36 -7.89 -19.99
N ASN A 654 -23.74 -7.49 -18.87
CA ASN A 654 -23.73 -8.26 -17.64
C ASN A 654 -23.96 -7.39 -16.39
N PRO A 655 -25.19 -6.90 -16.17
CA PRO A 655 -25.52 -6.03 -15.04
C PRO A 655 -25.23 -6.63 -13.65
N GLU A 656 -25.29 -7.96 -13.53
CA GLU A 656 -24.99 -8.66 -12.26
C GLU A 656 -23.50 -8.57 -11.90
N LEU A 657 -22.60 -8.65 -12.90
CA LEU A 657 -21.17 -8.42 -12.67
C LEU A 657 -20.91 -6.96 -12.28
N ASN A 658 -21.58 -6.01 -12.93
CA ASN A 658 -21.47 -4.59 -12.57
C ASN A 658 -21.93 -4.34 -11.13
N LEU A 659 -23.06 -4.93 -10.72
CA LEU A 659 -23.58 -4.86 -9.36
C LEU A 659 -22.55 -5.37 -8.35
N ALA A 660 -21.94 -6.53 -8.59
CA ALA A 660 -20.96 -7.12 -7.70
C ALA A 660 -19.71 -6.24 -7.51
N ASP A 661 -19.20 -5.64 -8.59
CA ASP A 661 -18.04 -4.73 -8.52
C ASP A 661 -18.41 -3.39 -7.86
N LEU A 662 -19.62 -2.87 -8.08
CA LEU A 662 -20.10 -1.66 -7.40
C LEU A 662 -20.28 -1.88 -5.90
N GLN A 663 -20.77 -3.05 -5.48
CA GLN A 663 -20.81 -3.45 -4.06
C GLN A 663 -19.40 -3.51 -3.45
N ALA A 664 -18.42 -4.04 -4.18
CA ALA A 664 -17.02 -4.04 -3.77
C ALA A 664 -16.46 -2.62 -3.59
N GLN A 665 -16.81 -1.68 -4.48
CA GLN A 665 -16.44 -0.27 -4.36
C GLN A 665 -17.08 0.40 -3.12
N VAL A 666 -18.36 0.10 -2.83
CA VAL A 666 -19.01 0.57 -1.59
C VAL A 666 -18.31 0.04 -0.34
N ALA A 667 -17.96 -1.26 -0.32
CA ALA A 667 -17.24 -1.86 0.79
C ALA A 667 -15.85 -1.22 1.01
N ALA A 668 -15.13 -0.97 -0.09
CA ALA A 668 -13.85 -0.26 -0.07
C ALA A 668 -13.99 1.17 0.50
N ASN A 669 -15.00 1.92 0.07
CA ASN A 669 -15.26 3.25 0.62
C ASN A 669 -15.58 3.18 2.11
N GLN A 670 -16.42 2.24 2.54
CA GLN A 670 -16.76 2.07 3.95
C GLN A 670 -15.54 1.78 4.82
N LYS A 671 -14.57 1.01 4.32
CA LYS A 671 -13.28 0.81 4.99
C LYS A 671 -12.53 2.14 5.17
N GLY A 672 -12.51 2.99 4.15
CA GLY A 672 -11.93 4.33 4.22
C GLY A 672 -12.60 5.22 5.28
N VAL A 673 -13.94 5.20 5.35
CA VAL A 673 -14.73 5.91 6.37
C VAL A 673 -14.30 5.49 7.78
N GLN A 674 -14.24 4.19 8.04
CA GLN A 674 -13.89 3.64 9.35
C GLN A 674 -12.48 4.04 9.79
N GLU A 675 -11.49 3.94 8.90
CA GLU A 675 -10.10 4.26 9.26
C GLU A 675 -9.89 5.78 9.45
N LEU A 676 -10.57 6.64 8.67
CA LEU A 676 -10.55 8.08 8.90
C LEU A 676 -11.14 8.45 10.26
N GLN A 677 -12.26 7.82 10.64
CA GLN A 677 -12.88 8.07 11.95
C GLN A 677 -11.93 7.68 13.09
N LYS A 678 -11.22 6.55 12.98
CA LYS A 678 -10.20 6.15 13.98
C LYS A 678 -9.09 7.19 14.14
N ILE A 679 -8.61 7.78 13.04
CA ILE A 679 -7.60 8.84 13.09
C ILE A 679 -8.17 10.10 13.75
N VAL A 680 -9.41 10.48 13.43
CA VAL A 680 -10.07 11.62 14.08
C VAL A 680 -10.24 11.38 15.58
N ASP A 681 -10.64 10.16 15.99
CA ASP A 681 -10.79 9.79 17.39
C ASP A 681 -9.44 9.83 18.13
N GLN A 682 -8.35 9.45 17.47
CA GLN A 682 -7.01 9.40 18.06
C GLN A 682 -6.32 10.77 18.14
N TYR A 683 -6.39 11.58 17.08
CA TYR A 683 -5.61 12.82 16.96
C TYR A 683 -6.44 14.10 17.04
N GLY A 684 -7.77 14.00 16.98
CA GLY A 684 -8.67 15.15 16.96
C GLY A 684 -8.81 15.77 15.57
N LEU A 685 -10.04 16.20 15.24
CA LEU A 685 -10.43 16.68 13.92
C LEU A 685 -9.58 17.86 13.42
N GLU A 686 -9.33 18.86 14.28
CA GLU A 686 -8.55 20.06 13.92
C GLU A 686 -7.13 19.72 13.47
N ILE A 687 -6.49 18.74 14.15
CA ILE A 687 -5.15 18.28 13.80
C ILE A 687 -5.19 17.54 12.46
N VAL A 688 -6.15 16.62 12.28
CA VAL A 688 -6.31 15.88 11.02
C VAL A 688 -6.45 16.84 9.83
N HIS A 689 -7.35 17.82 9.94
CA HIS A 689 -7.57 18.83 8.88
C HIS A 689 -6.30 19.64 8.59
N ALA A 690 -5.59 20.11 9.64
CA ALA A 690 -4.36 20.86 9.45
C ALA A 690 -3.29 20.03 8.72
N TYR A 691 -3.13 18.75 9.07
CA TYR A 691 -2.13 17.90 8.44
C TYR A 691 -2.50 17.45 7.01
N MET A 692 -3.79 17.31 6.67
CA MET A 692 -4.20 17.16 5.27
C MET A 692 -3.71 18.35 4.42
N GLY A 693 -3.93 19.58 4.92
CA GLY A 693 -3.44 20.79 4.28
C GLY A 693 -1.91 20.86 4.20
N PHE A 694 -1.19 20.48 5.26
CA PHE A 694 0.27 20.45 5.25
C PHE A 694 0.84 19.42 4.27
N VAL A 695 0.22 18.24 4.14
CA VAL A 695 0.61 17.22 3.16
C VAL A 695 0.44 17.73 1.72
N GLN A 696 -0.66 18.44 1.42
CA GLN A 696 -0.84 19.09 0.13
C GLN A 696 0.19 20.21 -0.11
N ASN A 697 0.46 21.06 0.88
CA ASN A 697 1.43 22.15 0.75
C ASN A 697 2.87 21.63 0.55
N ASN A 698 3.22 20.49 1.16
CA ASN A 698 4.51 19.84 0.94
C ASN A 698 4.65 19.30 -0.50
N ALA A 699 3.58 18.75 -1.06
CA ALA A 699 3.55 18.31 -2.46
C ALA A 699 3.71 19.50 -3.42
N GLU A 700 3.03 20.62 -3.15
CA GLU A 700 3.21 21.88 -3.88
C GLU A 700 4.67 22.33 -3.87
N GLU A 701 5.29 22.46 -2.70
CA GLU A 701 6.68 22.92 -2.59
C GLU A 701 7.66 21.97 -3.31
N SER A 702 7.39 20.67 -3.30
CA SER A 702 8.22 19.69 -4.01
C SER A 702 8.16 19.87 -5.52
N VAL A 703 6.97 20.13 -6.09
CA VAL A 703 6.83 20.47 -7.52
C VAL A 703 7.50 21.82 -7.82
N ARG A 704 7.35 22.83 -6.95
CA ARG A 704 8.03 24.14 -7.11
C ARG A 704 9.56 24.00 -7.19
N ARG A 705 10.14 23.10 -6.40
CA ARG A 705 11.58 22.79 -6.47
C ARG A 705 11.98 22.17 -7.80
N ALA A 706 11.19 21.23 -8.32
CA ALA A 706 11.43 20.62 -9.62
C ALA A 706 11.32 21.65 -10.77
N ILE A 707 10.32 22.54 -10.73
CA ILE A 707 10.14 23.61 -11.73
C ILE A 707 11.38 24.52 -11.83
N ASN A 708 12.07 24.76 -10.72
CA ASN A 708 13.20 25.69 -10.68
C ASN A 708 14.38 25.29 -11.59
N VAL A 709 14.49 24.02 -11.97
CA VAL A 709 15.56 23.51 -12.86
C VAL A 709 15.08 23.24 -14.29
N LEU A 710 13.81 23.49 -14.61
CA LEU A 710 13.25 23.30 -15.95
C LEU A 710 13.39 24.56 -16.81
N ASP A 711 13.52 24.40 -18.11
CA ASP A 711 13.53 25.51 -19.07
C ASP A 711 12.22 25.58 -19.86
N ASP A 712 12.00 26.71 -20.54
CA ASP A 712 10.90 26.88 -21.46
C ASP A 712 11.02 25.91 -22.64
N GLY A 713 9.89 25.44 -23.16
CA GLY A 713 9.89 24.53 -24.28
C GLY A 713 8.53 24.45 -24.98
N GLU A 714 8.56 24.06 -26.23
CA GLU A 714 7.36 23.83 -27.03
C GLU A 714 7.48 22.52 -27.80
N PHE A 715 6.36 21.84 -28.00
CA PHE A 715 6.31 20.62 -28.78
C PHE A 715 4.96 20.47 -29.47
N THR A 716 5.01 20.05 -30.73
CA THR A 716 3.82 19.68 -31.50
C THR A 716 3.92 18.22 -31.87
N TYR A 717 3.00 17.43 -31.34
CA TYR A 717 2.86 16.04 -31.65
C TYR A 717 1.82 15.82 -32.75
N LEU A 718 2.16 15.06 -33.79
CA LEU A 718 1.23 14.64 -34.85
C LEU A 718 0.68 13.24 -34.56
N MET A 719 -0.65 13.10 -34.53
CA MET A 719 -1.37 11.85 -34.34
C MET A 719 -1.48 11.05 -35.65
N ASP A 720 -1.73 9.74 -35.56
CA ASP A 720 -1.80 8.85 -36.72
C ASP A 720 -2.91 9.23 -37.73
N ASP A 721 -3.98 9.86 -37.24
CA ASP A 721 -5.11 10.34 -38.04
C ASP A 721 -4.86 11.72 -38.69
N GLY A 722 -3.71 12.34 -38.40
CA GLY A 722 -3.32 13.66 -38.91
C GLY A 722 -3.70 14.85 -38.03
N ASN A 723 -4.36 14.63 -36.89
CA ASN A 723 -4.58 15.67 -35.89
C ASN A 723 -3.32 15.96 -35.07
N GLN A 724 -3.32 17.05 -34.30
CA GLN A 724 -2.16 17.43 -33.48
C GLN A 724 -2.53 17.82 -32.05
N ILE A 725 -1.60 17.54 -31.14
CA ILE A 725 -1.56 18.13 -29.80
C ILE A 725 -0.33 19.03 -29.75
N GLN A 726 -0.55 20.30 -29.43
CA GLN A 726 0.51 21.29 -29.27
C GLN A 726 0.54 21.73 -27.81
N VAL A 727 1.74 21.82 -27.24
CA VAL A 727 1.94 22.33 -25.89
C VAL A 727 3.14 23.27 -25.86
N ALA A 728 2.97 24.40 -25.18
CA ALA A 728 4.04 25.31 -24.81
C ALA A 728 4.11 25.38 -23.28
N ILE A 729 5.32 25.25 -22.72
CA ILE A 729 5.58 25.32 -21.29
C ILE A 729 6.44 26.55 -21.04
N SER A 730 5.94 27.46 -20.22
CA SER A 730 6.65 28.68 -19.81
C SER A 730 6.93 28.65 -18.31
N ILE A 731 8.19 28.84 -17.92
CA ILE A 731 8.66 28.71 -16.55
C ILE A 731 8.88 30.10 -15.93
N ASN A 732 8.14 30.39 -14.86
CA ASN A 732 8.40 31.57 -14.04
C ASN A 732 9.31 31.20 -12.86
N LYS A 733 10.60 31.52 -12.99
CA LYS A 733 11.61 31.25 -11.95
C LYS A 733 11.39 32.08 -10.67
N HIS A 734 10.75 33.25 -10.75
CA HIS A 734 10.51 34.09 -9.57
C HIS A 734 9.43 33.51 -8.66
N SER A 735 8.29 33.12 -9.22
CA SER A 735 7.20 32.47 -8.48
C SER A 735 7.37 30.95 -8.36
N ARG A 736 8.38 30.37 -9.03
CA ARG A 736 8.58 28.91 -9.16
C ARG A 736 7.29 28.22 -9.62
N SER A 737 6.71 28.73 -10.69
CA SER A 737 5.46 28.25 -11.29
C SER A 737 5.64 28.00 -12.79
N ALA A 738 4.75 27.21 -13.39
CA ALA A 738 4.77 26.93 -14.82
C ALA A 738 3.39 27.17 -15.44
N THR A 739 3.36 27.74 -16.64
CA THR A 739 2.16 27.82 -17.48
C THR A 739 2.27 26.76 -18.57
N ILE A 740 1.28 25.88 -18.66
CA ILE A 740 1.16 24.79 -19.64
C ILE A 740 0.03 25.17 -20.58
N ASP A 741 0.37 25.62 -21.79
CA ASP A 741 -0.58 26.12 -22.76
C ASP A 741 -0.76 25.13 -23.93
N PHE A 742 -1.97 24.59 -24.06
CA PHE A 742 -2.34 23.67 -25.14
C PHE A 742 -2.94 24.38 -26.37
N THR A 743 -2.83 25.72 -26.46
CA THR A 743 -3.25 26.49 -27.63
C THR A 743 -2.53 26.00 -28.90
N GLY A 744 -3.30 25.77 -29.97
CA GLY A 744 -2.82 25.15 -31.21
C GLY A 744 -3.13 23.65 -31.34
N THR A 745 -3.62 23.02 -30.28
CA THR A 745 -4.20 21.67 -30.35
C THR A 745 -5.45 21.63 -31.24
N SER A 746 -5.62 20.54 -31.99
CA SER A 746 -6.76 20.36 -32.91
C SER A 746 -8.12 20.53 -32.20
N GLN A 747 -9.11 20.97 -32.98
CA GLN A 747 -10.50 21.07 -32.54
C GLN A 747 -11.06 19.69 -32.15
N GLN A 748 -12.18 19.67 -31.44
CA GLN A 748 -12.93 18.44 -31.15
C GLN A 748 -13.13 17.60 -32.41
N LEU A 749 -12.85 16.32 -32.28
CA LEU A 749 -12.92 15.34 -33.36
C LEU A 749 -14.32 14.71 -33.44
N THR A 750 -14.66 14.20 -34.62
CA THR A 750 -15.90 13.45 -34.86
C THR A 750 -15.80 11.97 -34.48
N ASN A 751 -14.64 11.53 -33.98
CA ASN A 751 -14.38 10.17 -33.51
C ASN A 751 -14.18 10.19 -31.98
N ASN A 752 -13.67 9.10 -31.42
CA ASN A 752 -13.55 8.89 -29.98
C ASN A 752 -12.19 9.28 -29.36
N PHE A 753 -11.29 9.91 -30.13
CA PHE A 753 -9.98 10.36 -29.63
C PHE A 753 -10.05 11.68 -28.84
N ASN A 754 -11.24 12.15 -28.48
CA ASN A 754 -11.39 13.32 -27.63
C ASN A 754 -11.08 12.94 -26.17
N ALA A 755 -10.14 13.63 -25.53
CA ALA A 755 -9.84 13.47 -24.11
C ALA A 755 -10.59 14.51 -23.29
N PRO A 756 -11.35 14.12 -22.24
CA PRO A 756 -11.93 15.06 -21.30
C PRO A 756 -10.87 15.95 -20.64
N LYS A 757 -11.29 17.14 -20.22
CA LYS A 757 -10.41 18.10 -19.52
C LYS A 757 -9.72 17.48 -18.31
N ALA A 758 -10.44 16.64 -17.55
CA ALA A 758 -9.92 15.92 -16.40
C ALA A 758 -8.74 14.99 -16.76
N VAL A 759 -8.79 14.31 -17.92
CA VAL A 759 -7.70 13.44 -18.43
C VAL A 759 -6.46 14.27 -18.76
N CYS A 760 -6.63 15.43 -19.40
CA CYS A 760 -5.52 16.32 -19.73
C CYS A 760 -4.81 16.83 -18.46
N LYS A 761 -5.57 17.26 -17.44
CA LYS A 761 -5.00 17.65 -16.15
C LYS A 761 -4.29 16.50 -15.44
N ALA A 762 -4.84 15.29 -15.50
CA ALA A 762 -4.20 14.11 -14.93
C ALA A 762 -2.85 13.80 -15.61
N ALA A 763 -2.75 13.96 -16.93
CA ALA A 763 -1.49 13.82 -17.67
C ALA A 763 -0.45 14.87 -17.24
N VAL A 764 -0.87 16.13 -17.07
CA VAL A 764 0.02 17.20 -16.54
C VAL A 764 0.48 16.86 -15.12
N LEU A 765 -0.44 16.47 -14.23
CA LEU A 765 -0.12 16.06 -12.86
C LEU A 765 0.90 14.91 -12.84
N TYR A 766 0.68 13.89 -13.67
CA TYR A 766 1.59 12.75 -13.81
C TYR A 766 2.99 13.20 -14.20
N VAL A 767 3.13 13.97 -15.29
CA VAL A 767 4.45 14.43 -15.77
C VAL A 767 5.16 15.27 -14.72
N PHE A 768 4.50 16.24 -14.11
CA PHE A 768 5.18 17.07 -13.09
C PHE A 768 5.51 16.28 -11.82
N ARG A 769 4.74 15.23 -11.50
CA ARG A 769 5.08 14.32 -10.39
C ARG A 769 6.32 13.47 -10.70
N THR A 770 6.49 12.98 -11.93
CA THR A 770 7.67 12.14 -12.28
C THR A 770 8.98 12.94 -12.30
N LEU A 771 8.92 14.26 -12.48
CA LEU A 771 10.08 15.14 -12.36
C LEU A 771 10.54 15.32 -10.91
N VAL A 772 9.68 15.03 -9.93
CA VAL A 772 10.02 15.10 -8.52
C VAL A 772 10.70 13.80 -8.10
N ASN A 773 12.02 13.83 -7.95
CA ASN A 773 12.83 12.73 -7.39
C ASN A 773 12.68 12.66 -5.86
N ASP A 774 11.44 12.56 -5.40
CA ASP A 774 11.09 12.49 -3.99
C ASP A 774 9.86 11.59 -3.75
N ASN A 775 9.81 10.93 -2.58
CA ASN A 775 8.65 10.14 -2.19
C ASN A 775 7.57 11.05 -1.56
N ILE A 776 6.85 11.77 -2.41
CA ILE A 776 5.65 12.54 -2.03
C ILE A 776 4.37 11.80 -2.49
N PRO A 777 3.29 11.86 -1.71
CA PRO A 777 1.99 11.40 -2.19
C PRO A 777 1.58 12.25 -3.39
N LEU A 778 0.90 11.64 -4.35
CA LEU A 778 0.32 12.39 -5.46
C LEU A 778 -1.02 12.95 -4.97
N ASN A 779 -1.12 14.27 -4.91
CA ASN A 779 -2.30 14.96 -4.40
C ASN A 779 -2.50 16.32 -5.11
N SER A 780 -3.59 17.03 -4.78
CA SER A 780 -3.95 18.29 -5.45
C SER A 780 -2.91 19.40 -5.27
N GLY A 781 -2.04 19.31 -4.25
CA GLY A 781 -0.94 20.24 -4.03
C GLY A 781 0.02 20.32 -5.22
N CYS A 782 0.25 19.21 -5.92
CA CYS A 782 1.12 19.15 -7.10
C CYS A 782 0.64 20.05 -8.26
N LEU A 783 -0.66 20.37 -8.33
CA LEU A 783 -1.24 21.21 -9.38
C LEU A 783 -1.23 22.70 -9.03
N LYS A 784 -1.13 23.07 -7.74
CA LYS A 784 -1.14 24.47 -7.29
C LYS A 784 -0.10 25.40 -7.97
N PRO A 785 1.14 24.95 -8.29
CA PRO A 785 2.11 25.82 -8.96
C PRO A 785 1.96 25.84 -10.50
N LEU A 786 0.93 25.19 -11.04
CA LEU A 786 0.74 25.00 -12.48
C LEU A 786 -0.52 25.75 -12.95
N GLU A 787 -0.35 26.60 -13.96
CA GLU A 787 -1.46 27.17 -14.71
C GLU A 787 -1.66 26.34 -15.98
N ILE A 788 -2.84 25.74 -16.15
CA ILE A 788 -3.13 24.84 -17.29
C ILE A 788 -4.18 25.48 -18.18
N ILE A 789 -3.79 25.82 -19.41
CA ILE A 789 -4.66 26.44 -20.41
C ILE A 789 -5.06 25.39 -21.43
N ILE A 790 -6.35 25.03 -21.45
CA ILE A 790 -6.91 24.04 -22.37
C ILE A 790 -8.04 24.69 -23.18
N PRO A 791 -7.86 24.90 -24.50
CA PRO A 791 -8.86 25.59 -25.32
C PRO A 791 -10.21 24.86 -25.31
N ALA A 792 -11.30 25.58 -25.00
CA ALA A 792 -12.64 25.01 -24.97
C ALA A 792 -13.11 24.57 -26.37
N GLY A 793 -13.62 23.34 -26.50
CA GLY A 793 -13.99 22.76 -27.78
C GLY A 793 -12.82 22.19 -28.59
N SER A 794 -11.62 22.13 -28.01
CA SER A 794 -10.52 21.31 -28.56
C SER A 794 -10.75 19.84 -28.26
N LEU A 795 -9.95 18.96 -28.89
CA LEU A 795 -9.98 17.52 -28.58
C LEU A 795 -9.60 17.21 -27.12
N LEU A 796 -8.97 18.15 -26.39
CA LEU A 796 -8.60 18.02 -24.98
C LEU A 796 -9.63 18.63 -24.01
N ASN A 797 -10.67 19.26 -24.54
CA ASN A 797 -11.79 19.82 -23.78
C ASN A 797 -13.06 19.76 -24.64
N PRO A 798 -13.52 18.54 -24.99
CA PRO A 798 -14.66 18.33 -25.86
C PRO A 798 -15.97 18.71 -25.16
N ARG A 799 -16.99 18.94 -25.97
CA ARG A 799 -18.37 19.19 -25.54
C ARG A 799 -19.23 17.98 -25.85
N TYR A 800 -20.23 17.75 -25.01
CA TYR A 800 -21.29 16.78 -25.28
C TYR A 800 -21.90 17.01 -26.67
N PRO A 801 -22.14 15.96 -27.49
CA PRO A 801 -22.09 14.53 -27.16
C PRO A 801 -20.83 13.79 -27.68
N ALA A 802 -19.65 14.41 -27.75
CA ALA A 802 -18.45 13.77 -28.28
C ALA A 802 -18.15 12.39 -27.64
N ALA A 803 -17.73 11.43 -28.46
CA ALA A 803 -17.15 10.17 -27.99
C ALA A 803 -15.76 10.42 -27.38
N VAL A 804 -15.40 9.71 -26.30
CA VAL A 804 -14.17 9.98 -25.52
C VAL A 804 -13.37 8.74 -25.12
N VAL A 805 -13.81 7.53 -25.46
CA VAL A 805 -13.20 6.30 -24.93
C VAL A 805 -11.72 6.16 -25.30
N ALA A 806 -11.33 6.54 -26.52
CA ALA A 806 -9.92 6.56 -26.93
C ALA A 806 -9.15 7.76 -26.33
N GLY A 807 -9.86 8.79 -25.88
CA GLY A 807 -9.29 9.92 -25.15
C GLY A 807 -8.53 9.51 -23.89
N ASN A 808 -9.11 8.60 -23.12
CA ASN A 808 -8.52 8.09 -21.88
C ASN A 808 -7.31 7.19 -22.14
N VAL A 809 -7.36 6.33 -23.17
CA VAL A 809 -6.37 5.26 -23.35
C VAL A 809 -5.30 5.54 -24.41
N GLU A 810 -5.60 6.40 -25.40
CA GLU A 810 -4.67 6.76 -26.48
C GLU A 810 -4.26 8.23 -26.41
N THR A 811 -5.21 9.16 -26.40
CA THR A 811 -4.89 10.60 -26.43
C THR A 811 -4.14 11.04 -25.17
N SER A 812 -4.45 10.46 -24.01
CA SER A 812 -3.73 10.72 -22.76
C SER A 812 -2.23 10.40 -22.86
N GLN A 813 -1.86 9.32 -23.56
CA GLN A 813 -0.46 8.94 -23.83
C GLN A 813 0.23 10.01 -24.68
N VAL A 814 -0.48 10.52 -25.69
CA VAL A 814 0.03 11.57 -26.57
C VAL A 814 0.27 12.88 -25.82
N ILE A 815 -0.61 13.24 -24.88
CA ILE A 815 -0.43 14.45 -24.04
C ILE A 815 0.87 14.31 -23.24
N VAL A 816 1.12 13.13 -22.65
CA VAL A 816 2.33 12.87 -21.87
C VAL A 816 3.59 12.94 -22.74
N ASP A 817 3.58 12.30 -23.90
CA ASP A 817 4.71 12.36 -24.83
C ASP A 817 4.97 13.80 -25.32
N ALA A 818 3.92 14.59 -25.58
CA ALA A 818 4.07 16.00 -25.97
C ALA A 818 4.68 16.85 -24.84
N LEU A 819 4.26 16.62 -23.59
CA LEU A 819 4.81 17.30 -22.42
C LEU A 819 6.28 16.95 -22.21
N TYR A 820 6.65 15.67 -22.27
CA TYR A 820 8.07 15.26 -22.17
C TYR A 820 8.90 15.75 -23.35
N GLY A 821 8.33 15.78 -24.55
CA GLY A 821 8.95 16.36 -25.73
C GLY A 821 9.24 17.85 -25.56
N ALA A 822 8.31 18.61 -24.97
CA ALA A 822 8.50 20.04 -24.70
C ALA A 822 9.54 20.27 -23.60
N LEU A 823 9.56 19.43 -22.55
CA LEU A 823 10.54 19.52 -21.46
C LEU A 823 11.93 19.01 -21.86
N GLY A 824 12.03 18.17 -22.89
CA GLY A 824 13.29 17.61 -23.35
C GLY A 824 13.98 16.67 -22.35
N VAL A 825 13.22 15.98 -21.49
CA VAL A 825 13.76 15.14 -20.41
C VAL A 825 13.70 13.62 -20.68
N LEU A 826 12.81 13.17 -21.56
CA LEU A 826 12.56 11.75 -21.82
C LEU A 826 12.18 11.54 -23.29
N ALA A 827 12.76 10.53 -23.95
CA ALA A 827 12.28 10.10 -25.27
C ALA A 827 10.87 9.50 -25.18
N ALA A 828 10.14 9.46 -26.29
CA ALA A 828 8.77 8.92 -26.26
C ALA A 828 8.78 7.43 -25.93
N SER A 829 7.86 7.01 -25.06
CA SER A 829 7.56 5.59 -24.89
C SER A 829 6.69 5.08 -26.04
N GLN A 830 6.17 3.85 -25.93
CA GLN A 830 5.23 3.29 -26.90
C GLN A 830 4.02 4.20 -27.20
N GLY A 831 3.65 5.13 -26.32
CA GLY A 831 2.68 6.18 -26.60
C GLY A 831 1.27 5.68 -26.97
N THR A 832 0.89 4.50 -26.47
CA THR A 832 -0.40 3.82 -26.68
C THR A 832 -0.61 2.80 -25.57
N MET A 833 -1.86 2.52 -25.19
CA MET A 833 -2.18 1.41 -24.28
C MET A 833 -2.46 0.10 -25.03
N ASN A 834 -2.46 0.12 -26.38
CA ASN A 834 -2.79 -1.01 -27.24
C ASN A 834 -4.08 -1.71 -26.78
N ASN A 835 -5.12 -0.91 -26.59
CA ASN A 835 -6.30 -1.33 -25.87
C ASN A 835 -7.11 -2.34 -26.69
N PHE A 836 -7.15 -3.59 -26.22
CA PHE A 836 -7.73 -4.71 -26.94
C PHE A 836 -8.94 -5.22 -26.17
N THR A 837 -10.11 -5.21 -26.82
CA THR A 837 -11.32 -5.82 -26.31
C THR A 837 -11.79 -6.92 -27.22
N PHE A 838 -12.45 -7.91 -26.64
CA PHE A 838 -13.21 -8.87 -27.40
C PHE A 838 -14.37 -9.41 -26.58
N GLY A 839 -15.37 -9.96 -27.26
CA GLY A 839 -16.45 -10.64 -26.57
C GLY A 839 -17.63 -10.97 -27.45
N ASN A 840 -18.69 -11.40 -26.80
CA ASN A 840 -20.01 -11.68 -27.36
C ASN A 840 -21.09 -11.41 -26.30
N SER A 841 -22.28 -12.00 -26.44
CA SER A 841 -23.37 -11.84 -25.46
C SER A 841 -23.05 -12.42 -24.08
N GLN A 842 -22.14 -13.38 -23.99
CA GLN A 842 -21.79 -14.08 -22.75
C GLN A 842 -20.47 -13.57 -22.17
N TYR A 843 -19.47 -13.32 -23.00
CA TYR A 843 -18.13 -12.94 -22.58
C TYR A 843 -17.82 -11.49 -22.95
N GLN A 844 -17.22 -10.74 -22.02
CA GLN A 844 -16.71 -9.39 -22.26
C GLN A 844 -15.30 -9.29 -21.68
N TYR A 845 -14.31 -9.03 -22.53
CA TYR A 845 -12.92 -8.91 -22.16
C TYR A 845 -12.34 -7.58 -22.60
N TYR A 846 -11.49 -7.03 -21.74
CA TYR A 846 -10.78 -5.79 -21.92
C TYR A 846 -9.35 -5.98 -21.40
N GLU A 847 -8.35 -5.47 -22.12
CA GLU A 847 -6.95 -5.50 -21.72
C GLU A 847 -6.15 -4.35 -22.33
N THR A 848 -5.27 -3.75 -21.54
CA THR A 848 -4.20 -2.88 -22.04
C THR A 848 -2.94 -3.72 -22.23
N ILE A 849 -2.19 -3.48 -23.30
CA ILE A 849 -1.03 -4.29 -23.68
C ILE A 849 0.22 -3.40 -23.69
N CYS A 850 1.26 -3.86 -22.99
CA CYS A 850 2.52 -3.14 -22.80
C CYS A 850 3.37 -3.02 -24.07
N GLY A 851 4.42 -2.21 -23.99
CA GLY A 851 5.39 -2.00 -25.08
C GLY A 851 6.73 -1.49 -24.57
N GLY A 852 7.47 -0.80 -25.42
CA GLY A 852 8.77 -0.24 -25.03
C GLY A 852 8.65 1.11 -24.34
N SER A 853 9.38 1.33 -23.25
CA SER A 853 9.52 2.66 -22.65
C SER A 853 10.63 3.48 -23.31
N GLY A 854 10.50 4.81 -23.27
CA GLY A 854 11.49 5.73 -23.81
C GLY A 854 12.78 5.79 -22.97
N ALA A 855 13.92 6.00 -23.64
CA ALA A 855 15.21 6.18 -22.97
C ALA A 855 15.35 7.58 -22.34
N GLY A 856 16.14 7.65 -21.28
CA GLY A 856 16.50 8.88 -20.59
C GLY A 856 17.97 9.29 -20.79
N PRO A 857 18.41 10.38 -20.14
CA PRO A 857 19.76 10.91 -20.30
C PRO A 857 20.87 10.01 -19.74
N ASP A 858 20.52 9.06 -18.88
CA ASP A 858 21.45 8.18 -18.16
C ASP A 858 20.93 6.72 -18.03
N PHE A 859 19.85 6.37 -18.73
CA PHE A 859 19.27 5.02 -18.68
C PHE A 859 18.62 4.58 -20.00
N ASP A 860 18.75 3.28 -20.30
CA ASP A 860 18.00 2.61 -21.36
C ASP A 860 16.51 2.50 -20.98
N GLY A 861 15.64 2.50 -21.98
CA GLY A 861 14.24 2.15 -21.81
C GLY A 861 14.06 0.67 -21.48
N THR A 862 13.14 0.38 -20.57
CA THR A 862 12.69 -0.98 -20.21
C THR A 862 11.81 -1.57 -21.30
N ASP A 863 12.09 -2.84 -21.64
CA ASP A 863 11.31 -3.68 -22.55
C ASP A 863 9.97 -4.11 -21.92
N ALA A 864 8.92 -4.22 -22.74
CA ALA A 864 7.65 -4.88 -22.39
C ALA A 864 6.97 -4.39 -21.08
N VAL A 865 6.97 -3.07 -20.84
CA VAL A 865 6.41 -2.47 -19.63
C VAL A 865 5.23 -1.54 -19.94
N GLN A 866 4.28 -1.44 -19.01
CA GLN A 866 3.24 -0.40 -19.09
C GLN A 866 3.87 0.96 -18.84
N THR A 867 3.41 1.98 -19.57
CA THR A 867 4.01 3.31 -19.52
C THR A 867 2.95 4.39 -19.32
N HIS A 868 3.35 5.43 -18.59
CA HIS A 868 2.59 6.67 -18.43
C HIS A 868 1.19 6.50 -17.83
N MET A 869 0.15 6.69 -18.63
CA MET A 869 -1.23 6.79 -18.15
C MET A 869 -1.87 5.44 -17.82
N THR A 870 -1.08 4.36 -17.84
CA THR A 870 -1.50 3.02 -17.43
C THR A 870 -0.42 2.36 -16.57
N ASN A 871 -0.86 1.56 -15.62
CA ASN A 871 -0.01 0.74 -14.75
C ASN A 871 -0.82 -0.48 -14.24
N SER A 872 -1.70 -1.00 -15.10
CA SER A 872 -2.43 -2.23 -14.82
C SER A 872 -1.55 -3.46 -15.05
N ARG A 873 -1.87 -4.56 -14.39
CA ARG A 873 -1.31 -5.87 -14.73
C ARG A 873 -1.95 -6.39 -16.02
N LEU A 874 -1.24 -7.31 -16.66
CA LEU A 874 -1.80 -8.15 -17.71
C LEU A 874 -2.60 -9.28 -17.05
N THR A 875 -3.59 -9.81 -17.75
CA THR A 875 -4.29 -11.02 -17.28
C THR A 875 -3.32 -12.20 -17.37
N ASP A 876 -3.24 -12.99 -16.31
CA ASP A 876 -2.46 -14.23 -16.33
C ASP A 876 -2.95 -15.14 -17.48
N PRO A 877 -2.05 -15.72 -18.29
CA PRO A 877 -2.46 -16.57 -19.41
C PRO A 877 -3.38 -17.72 -19.00
N GLU A 878 -3.16 -18.37 -17.86
CA GLU A 878 -4.00 -19.49 -17.41
C GLU A 878 -5.40 -18.98 -17.04
N VAL A 879 -5.48 -17.83 -16.36
CA VAL A 879 -6.76 -17.18 -16.02
C VAL A 879 -7.51 -16.74 -17.28
N LEU A 880 -6.81 -16.18 -18.25
CA LEU A 880 -7.37 -15.76 -19.54
C LEU A 880 -7.98 -16.94 -20.29
N GLU A 881 -7.23 -18.03 -20.45
CA GLU A 881 -7.67 -19.23 -21.18
C GLU A 881 -8.75 -20.02 -20.44
N TRP A 882 -8.77 -19.94 -19.11
CA TRP A 882 -9.80 -20.57 -18.29
C TRP A 882 -11.12 -19.82 -18.31
N ARG A 883 -11.09 -18.48 -18.27
CA ARG A 883 -12.29 -17.64 -18.20
C ARG A 883 -12.90 -17.31 -19.56
N PHE A 884 -12.10 -17.35 -20.63
CA PHE A 884 -12.53 -16.91 -21.96
C PHE A 884 -12.20 -17.96 -23.03
N PRO A 885 -13.06 -18.15 -24.05
CA PRO A 885 -12.81 -19.09 -25.14
C PRO A 885 -11.76 -18.59 -26.14
N VAL A 886 -10.53 -18.41 -25.66
CA VAL A 886 -9.35 -18.00 -26.42
C VAL A 886 -8.14 -18.80 -25.94
N LEU A 887 -7.13 -18.93 -26.80
CA LEU A 887 -5.83 -19.53 -26.48
C LEU A 887 -4.72 -18.52 -26.78
N LEU A 888 -3.82 -18.25 -25.81
CA LEU A 888 -2.68 -17.36 -25.99
C LEU A 888 -1.51 -18.13 -26.64
N GLU A 889 -1.44 -18.13 -27.96
CA GLU A 889 -0.41 -18.86 -28.70
C GLU A 889 1.00 -18.25 -28.61
N ALA A 890 1.11 -16.95 -28.33
CA ALA A 890 2.40 -16.30 -28.14
C ALA A 890 2.30 -15.00 -27.34
N PHE A 891 3.28 -14.80 -26.45
CA PHE A 891 3.54 -13.53 -25.80
C PHE A 891 5.05 -13.38 -25.53
N ASN A 892 5.73 -12.52 -26.29
CA ASN A 892 7.19 -12.38 -26.25
C ASN A 892 7.64 -10.96 -26.58
N ILE A 893 8.83 -10.59 -26.09
CA ILE A 893 9.50 -9.32 -26.46
C ILE A 893 9.76 -9.32 -27.96
N ARG A 894 9.55 -8.18 -28.62
CA ARG A 894 9.79 -7.94 -30.05
C ARG A 894 11.17 -7.31 -30.25
N PRO A 895 12.24 -8.11 -30.47
CA PRO A 895 13.60 -7.59 -30.39
C PRO A 895 13.92 -6.64 -31.53
N GLY A 896 14.68 -5.58 -31.25
CA GLY A 896 15.06 -4.57 -32.23
C GLY A 896 13.94 -3.60 -32.58
N SER A 897 12.89 -3.52 -31.75
CA SER A 897 11.83 -2.51 -31.91
C SER A 897 12.11 -1.21 -31.17
N GLY A 898 13.00 -1.22 -30.17
CA GLY A 898 13.47 0.00 -29.51
C GLY A 898 14.39 0.85 -30.40
N GLY A 899 14.27 2.17 -30.28
CA GLY A 899 15.09 3.13 -31.00
C GLY A 899 16.54 3.14 -30.50
N ASN A 900 17.51 3.26 -31.40
CA ASN A 900 18.92 3.32 -31.02
C ASN A 900 19.32 4.70 -30.50
N GLY A 901 20.30 4.73 -29.61
CA GLY A 901 20.92 5.94 -29.10
C GLY A 901 22.15 5.57 -28.29
N GLN A 902 22.76 6.55 -27.61
CA GLN A 902 23.68 6.26 -26.52
C GLN A 902 22.99 5.37 -25.48
N PHE A 903 21.73 5.69 -25.19
CA PHE A 903 20.79 4.84 -24.48
C PHE A 903 19.67 4.41 -25.42
N LYS A 904 19.34 3.12 -25.40
CA LYS A 904 18.35 2.50 -26.28
C LYS A 904 16.97 2.61 -25.70
N GLY A 905 15.97 2.85 -26.55
CA GLY A 905 14.57 2.69 -26.15
C GLY A 905 14.24 1.21 -25.90
N GLY A 906 13.25 0.96 -25.06
CA GLY A 906 12.78 -0.39 -24.78
C GLY A 906 12.09 -1.03 -25.98
N ASN A 907 12.11 -2.34 -26.06
CA ASN A 907 11.42 -3.14 -27.06
C ASN A 907 9.93 -3.31 -26.70
N GLY A 908 9.09 -3.27 -27.73
CA GLY A 908 7.69 -3.69 -27.64
C GLY A 908 7.53 -5.20 -27.53
N ILE A 909 6.31 -5.68 -27.73
CA ILE A 909 5.97 -7.12 -27.64
C ILE A 909 5.21 -7.62 -28.88
N LEU A 910 5.18 -8.95 -29.02
CA LEU A 910 4.30 -9.69 -29.91
C LEU A 910 3.31 -10.48 -29.05
N ARG A 911 2.01 -10.25 -29.25
CA ARG A 911 0.92 -11.01 -28.63
C ARG A 911 0.03 -11.63 -29.72
N ARG A 912 -0.33 -12.91 -29.56
CA ARG A 912 -1.18 -13.64 -30.51
C ARG A 912 -2.21 -14.49 -29.77
N LEU A 913 -3.49 -14.20 -30.00
CA LEU A 913 -4.62 -14.93 -29.43
C LEU A 913 -5.37 -15.67 -30.54
N ASN A 914 -5.65 -16.95 -30.32
CA ASN A 914 -6.50 -17.78 -31.16
C ASN A 914 -7.90 -17.86 -30.55
N PHE A 915 -8.93 -17.54 -31.33
CA PHE A 915 -10.32 -17.56 -30.86
C PHE A 915 -10.92 -18.96 -30.99
N LEU A 916 -11.66 -19.40 -29.98
CA LEU A 916 -12.31 -20.72 -29.94
C LEU A 916 -13.82 -20.64 -30.19
N GLU A 917 -14.40 -19.45 -30.09
CA GLU A 917 -15.80 -19.16 -30.36
C GLU A 917 -15.96 -17.90 -31.22
N PRO A 918 -17.10 -17.72 -31.91
CA PRO A 918 -17.42 -16.46 -32.58
C PRO A 918 -17.46 -15.28 -31.60
N MET A 919 -16.70 -14.23 -31.91
CA MET A 919 -16.62 -13.01 -31.09
C MET A 919 -16.36 -11.78 -31.95
N THR A 920 -16.77 -10.62 -31.44
CA THR A 920 -16.33 -9.32 -31.97
C THR A 920 -15.07 -8.91 -31.23
N ALA A 921 -13.98 -8.66 -31.96
CA ALA A 921 -12.74 -8.09 -31.43
C ALA A 921 -12.59 -6.63 -31.86
N SER A 922 -12.09 -5.78 -30.97
CA SER A 922 -11.87 -4.35 -31.20
C SER A 922 -10.50 -3.94 -30.65
N ILE A 923 -9.79 -3.12 -31.41
CA ILE A 923 -8.49 -2.56 -31.03
C ILE A 923 -8.56 -1.04 -31.13
N LEU A 924 -8.12 -0.37 -30.07
CA LEU A 924 -7.84 1.06 -30.02
C LEU A 924 -6.34 1.22 -29.77
N SER A 925 -5.60 1.71 -30.77
CA SER A 925 -4.15 1.79 -30.67
C SER A 925 -3.53 2.84 -31.60
N GLY A 926 -2.56 3.61 -31.09
CA GLY A 926 -1.78 4.64 -31.82
C GLY A 926 -0.40 4.15 -32.28
N ARG A 927 0.46 5.01 -32.84
CA ARG A 927 1.82 4.65 -33.32
C ARG A 927 1.88 3.55 -34.40
N ARG A 928 0.86 3.50 -35.26
CA ARG A 928 0.83 2.65 -36.46
C ARG A 928 1.30 3.42 -37.70
N ARG A 929 1.40 4.75 -37.62
CA ARG A 929 1.95 5.63 -38.67
C ARG A 929 3.06 6.54 -38.16
N ILE A 930 2.89 7.18 -37.00
CA ILE A 930 3.87 8.10 -36.42
C ILE A 930 4.70 7.37 -35.36
N PRO A 931 6.03 7.21 -35.51
CA PRO A 931 6.83 6.43 -34.58
C PRO A 931 7.10 7.19 -33.27
N PRO A 932 7.31 6.47 -32.15
CA PRO A 932 7.86 7.04 -30.91
C PRO A 932 9.15 7.79 -31.20
N PHE A 933 9.19 9.09 -30.92
CA PHE A 933 10.35 9.92 -31.24
C PHE A 933 11.51 9.63 -30.27
N GLY A 934 12.73 9.64 -30.80
CA GLY A 934 13.94 9.71 -29.98
C GLY A 934 14.26 11.13 -29.55
N LEU A 935 15.20 11.29 -28.62
CA LEU A 935 15.57 12.59 -28.05
C LEU A 935 17.09 12.80 -28.06
N ALA A 936 17.53 14.06 -28.08
CA ALA A 936 18.95 14.44 -28.08
C ALA A 936 19.81 13.75 -29.16
N GLY A 937 19.21 13.40 -30.31
CA GLY A 937 19.88 12.71 -31.42
C GLY A 937 19.70 11.18 -31.42
N GLY A 938 18.93 10.62 -30.49
CA GLY A 938 18.49 9.23 -30.54
C GLY A 938 17.47 8.98 -31.65
N GLU A 939 17.46 7.76 -32.17
CA GLU A 939 16.57 7.29 -33.22
C GLU A 939 15.16 6.96 -32.67
N PRO A 940 14.12 7.09 -33.51
CA PRO A 940 12.77 6.72 -33.13
C PRO A 940 12.60 5.20 -32.94
N GLY A 941 11.64 4.82 -32.08
CA GLY A 941 11.20 3.43 -31.93
C GLY A 941 10.41 2.93 -33.14
N ALA A 942 10.33 1.62 -33.30
CA ALA A 942 9.57 0.99 -34.38
C ALA A 942 8.05 1.11 -34.15
N LEU A 943 7.31 1.26 -35.26
CA LEU A 943 5.85 1.27 -35.27
C LEU A 943 5.24 -0.06 -34.81
N GLY A 944 4.05 0.03 -34.22
CA GLY A 944 3.18 -1.12 -33.95
C GLY A 944 2.42 -1.59 -35.18
N ARG A 945 1.87 -2.81 -35.14
CA ARG A 945 1.09 -3.44 -36.23
C ARG A 945 0.01 -4.35 -35.68
N ASN A 946 -1.16 -4.34 -36.32
CA ASN A 946 -2.29 -5.20 -36.00
C ASN A 946 -2.65 -6.05 -37.22
N ARG A 947 -2.94 -7.34 -37.05
CA ARG A 947 -3.43 -8.19 -38.14
C ARG A 947 -4.29 -9.34 -37.63
N VAL A 948 -5.18 -9.83 -38.48
CA VAL A 948 -5.89 -11.09 -38.29
C VAL A 948 -5.33 -12.14 -39.24
N ILE A 949 -5.05 -13.33 -38.73
CA ILE A 949 -4.74 -14.51 -39.54
C ILE A 949 -5.97 -15.40 -39.49
N ARG A 950 -6.68 -15.50 -40.62
CA ARG A 950 -7.86 -16.34 -40.76
C ARG A 950 -7.50 -17.82 -40.70
N GLN A 951 -8.48 -18.67 -40.39
CA GLN A 951 -8.27 -20.12 -40.31
C GLN A 951 -7.67 -20.73 -41.59
N ASP A 952 -7.98 -20.18 -42.77
CA ASP A 952 -7.45 -20.60 -44.06
C ASP A 952 -6.02 -20.11 -44.35
N GLY A 953 -5.42 -19.34 -43.43
CA GLY A 953 -4.10 -18.73 -43.55
C GLY A 953 -4.09 -17.32 -44.16
N THR A 954 -5.24 -16.80 -44.59
CA THR A 954 -5.35 -15.43 -45.13
C THR A 954 -4.97 -14.41 -44.06
N ILE A 955 -4.16 -13.41 -44.43
CA ILE A 955 -3.73 -12.33 -43.53
C ILE A 955 -4.46 -11.04 -43.89
N GLU A 956 -5.20 -10.50 -42.92
CA GLU A 956 -5.86 -9.20 -43.00
C GLU A 956 -5.07 -8.19 -42.15
N LEU A 957 -4.49 -7.17 -42.78
CA LEU A 957 -3.83 -6.08 -42.08
C LEU A 957 -4.87 -5.09 -41.55
N LEU A 958 -4.78 -4.77 -40.27
CA LEU A 958 -5.69 -3.84 -39.62
C LEU A 958 -5.00 -2.49 -39.34
N PRO A 959 -5.74 -1.36 -39.43
CA PRO A 959 -5.26 -0.07 -38.97
C PRO A 959 -5.09 -0.03 -37.43
N GLY A 960 -4.67 1.12 -36.89
CA GLY A 960 -4.53 1.32 -35.44
C GLY A 960 -5.85 1.17 -34.68
N THR A 961 -6.97 1.56 -35.29
CA THR A 961 -8.31 1.38 -34.74
C THR A 961 -9.17 0.52 -35.65
N ALA A 962 -9.64 -0.63 -35.16
CA ALA A 962 -10.44 -1.55 -35.96
C ALA A 962 -11.40 -2.37 -35.09
N THR A 963 -12.53 -2.77 -35.68
CA THR A 963 -13.44 -3.77 -35.14
C THR A 963 -13.59 -4.87 -36.19
N VAL A 964 -13.48 -6.13 -35.77
CA VAL A 964 -13.48 -7.30 -36.66
C VAL A 964 -14.20 -8.47 -36.01
N GLU A 965 -14.96 -9.20 -36.82
CA GLU A 965 -15.56 -10.46 -36.41
C GLU A 965 -14.51 -11.58 -36.49
N MET A 966 -14.38 -12.33 -35.40
CA MET A 966 -13.46 -13.45 -35.23
C MET A 966 -14.25 -14.76 -35.23
N ASN A 967 -13.79 -15.74 -36.00
CA ASN A 967 -14.35 -17.09 -36.00
C ASN A 967 -13.42 -18.07 -35.25
N PRO A 968 -13.93 -19.24 -34.83
CA PRO A 968 -13.09 -20.30 -34.28
C PRO A 968 -11.90 -20.63 -35.20
N GLY A 969 -10.68 -20.55 -34.66
CA GLY A 969 -9.43 -20.77 -35.38
C GLY A 969 -8.79 -19.51 -36.01
N ASP A 970 -9.49 -18.37 -35.99
CA ASP A 970 -8.91 -17.08 -36.36
C ASP A 970 -7.96 -16.59 -35.26
N ARG A 971 -6.86 -15.94 -35.66
CA ARG A 971 -5.84 -15.41 -34.74
C ARG A 971 -5.74 -13.91 -34.84
N PHE A 972 -5.84 -13.21 -33.73
CA PHE A 972 -5.54 -11.78 -33.63
C PHE A 972 -4.08 -11.60 -33.20
N VAL A 973 -3.30 -10.84 -33.97
CA VAL A 973 -1.88 -10.61 -33.72
C VAL A 973 -1.59 -9.13 -33.54
N ILE A 974 -0.96 -8.78 -32.42
CA ILE A 974 -0.58 -7.42 -32.04
C ILE A 974 0.94 -7.38 -31.89
N GLU A 975 1.59 -6.52 -32.66
CA GLU A 975 2.96 -6.08 -32.43
C GLU A 975 2.90 -4.67 -31.86
N THR A 976 3.36 -4.48 -30.62
CA THR A 976 3.35 -3.15 -29.99
C THR A 976 4.58 -2.33 -30.39
N PRO A 977 4.50 -0.99 -30.29
CA PRO A 977 5.65 -0.12 -30.58
C PRO A 977 6.79 -0.30 -29.57
N GLY A 978 8.02 0.00 -30.00
CA GLY A 978 9.15 0.20 -29.09
C GLY A 978 9.22 1.65 -28.58
N GLY A 979 10.12 1.95 -27.64
CA GLY A 979 10.41 3.31 -27.19
C GLY A 979 11.46 4.01 -28.06
N GLY A 980 11.53 5.33 -28.00
CA GLY A 980 12.59 6.12 -28.64
C GLY A 980 13.92 6.05 -27.88
N GLY A 981 15.03 6.15 -28.61
CA GLY A 981 16.39 6.22 -28.04
C GLY A 981 16.78 7.62 -27.57
N PHE A 982 17.84 7.71 -26.78
CA PHE A 982 18.40 8.96 -26.27
C PHE A 982 19.88 9.11 -26.63
N GLY A 983 20.26 10.29 -27.11
CA GLY A 983 21.65 10.63 -27.42
C GLY A 983 22.15 10.06 -28.76
N LYS A 984 23.21 10.68 -29.31
CA LYS A 984 23.82 10.24 -30.57
C LYS A 984 24.62 8.95 -30.37
N ILE A 985 24.54 8.05 -31.36
CA ILE A 985 25.30 6.80 -31.45
C ILE A 985 26.79 7.06 -31.71
#